data_AF-A0A7C4W214-F1
#
_entry.id   AF-A0A7C4W214-F1
#
_cell.length_a   1.000
_cell.length_b   1.000
_cell.length_c   1.000
_cell.angle_alpha   90.00
_cell.angle_beta   90.00
_cell.angle_gamma   90.00
#
_symmetry.space_group_name_H-M   'P 1'
#
loop_
_entity.id
_entity.type
_entity.pdbx_description
1 polymer ?
#
loop_
_entity_poly.entity_id
_entity_poly.type
_entity_poly.pdbx_seq_one_letter_code
_entity_poly.pdbx_strand_id
1 'polypeptide(L)'
;GQIEYYLPGAIEISQTDGLLVHYAETHDNNRLAARSHVWARMRTALCALFSHMGGFGFANGVEWLATEKIIVHESPSLNWGNPVNQIEWIRRLNRILKHHPTFRKETRLQLVQTGEGNHAALLRVHEPSGKRLLVVANLSDTDPVKAQWKRCLHGKEALDLLSGSWQHLLEEGGNQALWLTKGQVLCLSTDEEDLKLVDAPVDPDDTLRRQTLKAMALDIRHWLRGIEDVHAVDLDSEIRMLAADPSGYCTRVAGRGEEPILVPWNWPEDRNRIVLVPHGHGLWVRSEHAFRVRVQFEESTLFEKNGIRDERGTFFAVMPIAPVEISRKLHLRMTVFERGTVRHAEADILCLSDGKAAQIPAVLHRKDIVDDPPLFLATNGMGGMCRASVAWTALPSRYDALLAANLHPDVPEDRRMLFTRCRGWVIFQGFSQEICVDSLDAFRVVDETGYWRFHLPSGQGEHIVLTVGLRMIEGENRVEISFFRNRADGRRSTLTDTEPVQLVLRPDIEDRSFHETTKAYLGPEFRFPSNITPIPEGFRFHPESDHFLELTLSEGEFHIEPQWQYMVYRPVEAERGLDPHSDLFSPGYFTTELRGGEERLLVAKALRSTASQSSAAAEAACSSPDRKKRPSISEIRFDETSHPDPLILMKQSLSAYIVRRKPFSSIIAGYPWFLDWGRDSLIFVRGIAAAGQTTIARKVLLQFGRFEERGTLPNMIAGEHPANRDTSDAPLWFVIAVRDCIAASKKPDFLDAPCGKRTVRAVLTSILQAYREGTPNGIRMDPESGLIYSPAHFTWMDTNHPACSPRQGYPIEIQALWHAALQWMVDIDGDNRSTWQDLARRVRASIDRLFWDDDLGYLSDCRHADRFVPASDAQADDALRPNQLLAVTLDAISDISRIRSIVCACRQLLVPGGIRSLADRPVRRPIAIQHHGRLLGDPHHPYRGRYTGDEDTSRKPAYHNGTAWGWMFPSFCEAWVKAWGPQANATARSYLGSSIEGLMKGCIGHLPEIADGDAPHTPRGCDAQAWSLSETVRVWLMLERAGRLS
;
A
#
# COMPACT_ATOMS: atom_id res chain seq x y z
N GLY A 1 -26.08 50.82 -26.67
CA GLY A 1 -27.44 50.31 -26.97
C GLY A 1 -27.71 48.80 -26.91
N GLN A 2 -26.94 47.96 -26.21
CA GLN A 2 -27.38 46.60 -25.82
C GLN A 2 -27.13 46.33 -24.34
N ILE A 3 -25.99 46.79 -23.82
CA ILE A 3 -25.59 46.66 -22.42
C ILE A 3 -26.45 47.54 -21.49
N GLU A 4 -26.85 48.74 -21.93
CA GLU A 4 -27.69 49.67 -21.16
C GLU A 4 -29.06 49.09 -20.78
N TYR A 5 -29.62 48.22 -21.62
CA TYR A 5 -30.90 47.57 -21.36
C TYR A 5 -30.75 46.31 -20.52
N TYR A 6 -29.68 45.55 -20.73
CA TYR A 6 -29.46 44.26 -20.06
C TYR A 6 -28.90 44.41 -18.64
N LEU A 7 -27.93 45.29 -18.45
CA LEU A 7 -27.15 45.36 -17.21
C LEU A 7 -27.99 45.74 -15.98
N PRO A 8 -28.95 46.68 -16.02
CA PRO A 8 -29.80 46.98 -14.86
C PRO A 8 -30.57 45.75 -14.35
N GLY A 9 -31.16 44.97 -15.26
CA GLY A 9 -31.85 43.73 -14.89
C GLY A 9 -30.90 42.67 -14.33
N ALA A 10 -29.71 42.52 -14.92
CA ALA A 10 -28.69 41.62 -14.37
C ALA A 10 -28.20 42.05 -12.97
N ILE A 11 -28.09 43.36 -12.72
CA ILE A 11 -27.76 43.91 -11.39
C ILE A 11 -28.85 43.57 -10.38
N GLU A 12 -30.12 43.78 -10.75
CA GLU A 12 -31.27 43.48 -9.90
C GLU A 12 -31.33 41.99 -9.54
N ILE A 13 -31.28 41.10 -10.54
CA ILE A 13 -31.26 39.64 -10.33
C ILE A 13 -30.06 39.25 -9.45
N SER A 14 -28.88 39.82 -9.70
CA SER A 14 -27.69 39.51 -8.90
C SER A 14 -27.82 39.96 -7.44
N GLN A 15 -28.67 40.93 -7.15
CA GLN A 15 -28.94 41.44 -5.80
C GLN A 15 -30.04 40.65 -5.08
N THR A 16 -31.05 40.14 -5.80
CA THR A 16 -32.22 39.47 -5.20
C THR A 16 -32.12 37.94 -5.23
N ASP A 17 -31.66 37.36 -6.34
CA ASP A 17 -31.84 35.93 -6.63
C ASP A 17 -30.52 35.13 -6.52
N GLY A 18 -29.38 35.82 -6.49
CA GLY A 18 -28.06 35.22 -6.33
C GLY A 18 -27.04 35.72 -7.35
N LEU A 19 -25.74 35.52 -7.10
CA LEU A 19 -24.67 36.09 -7.91
C LEU A 19 -24.72 35.61 -9.38
N LEU A 20 -24.88 36.56 -10.32
CA LEU A 20 -24.71 36.30 -11.75
C LEU A 20 -23.24 36.44 -12.17
N VAL A 21 -22.71 35.42 -12.85
CA VAL A 21 -21.34 35.43 -13.40
C VAL A 21 -21.35 36.01 -14.81
N HIS A 22 -20.51 37.00 -15.06
CA HIS A 22 -20.30 37.52 -16.42
C HIS A 22 -19.33 36.61 -17.16
N TYR A 23 -19.75 36.15 -18.34
CA TYR A 23 -18.94 35.26 -19.16
C TYR A 23 -18.49 35.97 -20.44
N ALA A 24 -17.17 36.00 -20.68
CA ALA A 24 -16.60 36.46 -21.95
C ALA A 24 -16.51 35.28 -22.93
N GLU A 25 -17.44 35.25 -23.87
CA GLU A 25 -17.49 34.26 -24.95
C GLU A 25 -17.33 34.96 -26.30
N THR A 26 -16.22 34.68 -26.98
CA THR A 26 -15.90 35.23 -28.30
C THR A 26 -15.83 34.18 -29.39
N HIS A 27 -15.97 32.89 -29.08
CA HIS A 27 -15.65 31.82 -30.02
C HIS A 27 -16.72 30.74 -30.18
N ASP A 28 -17.94 30.93 -29.69
CA ASP A 28 -19.09 30.03 -29.98
C ASP A 28 -19.66 30.24 -31.40
N ASN A 29 -19.29 31.36 -32.01
CA ASN A 29 -19.83 31.86 -33.26
C ASN A 29 -18.69 32.38 -34.14
N ASN A 30 -18.64 31.90 -35.40
CA ASN A 30 -17.65 32.33 -36.39
C ASN A 30 -17.57 33.86 -36.55
N ARG A 31 -18.71 34.56 -36.43
CA ARG A 31 -18.78 36.03 -36.48
C ARG A 31 -18.02 36.68 -35.32
N LEU A 32 -18.08 36.09 -34.13
CA LEU A 32 -17.42 36.63 -32.94
C LEU A 32 -15.94 36.27 -32.93
N ALA A 33 -15.59 35.06 -33.37
CA ALA A 33 -14.21 34.56 -33.35
C ALA A 33 -13.29 35.33 -34.31
N ALA A 34 -13.79 35.66 -35.50
CA ALA A 34 -13.01 36.29 -36.56
C ALA A 34 -12.96 37.83 -36.49
N ARG A 35 -13.55 38.48 -35.47
CA ARG A 35 -13.78 39.94 -35.49
C ARG A 35 -12.49 40.77 -35.39
N SER A 36 -11.84 40.79 -34.24
CA SER A 36 -10.53 41.43 -34.06
C SER A 36 -9.94 41.14 -32.66
N HIS A 37 -8.62 41.23 -32.51
CA HIS A 37 -7.97 41.14 -31.19
C HIS A 37 -8.39 42.28 -30.26
N VAL A 38 -8.65 43.47 -30.81
CA VAL A 38 -9.12 44.64 -30.06
C VAL A 38 -10.50 44.36 -29.47
N TRP A 39 -11.40 43.81 -30.28
CA TRP A 39 -12.74 43.40 -29.84
C TRP A 39 -12.69 42.34 -28.74
N ALA A 40 -11.85 41.32 -28.91
CA ALA A 40 -11.69 40.26 -27.91
C ALA A 40 -11.18 40.83 -26.57
N ARG A 41 -10.13 41.65 -26.58
CA ARG A 41 -9.57 42.32 -25.38
C ARG A 41 -10.59 43.20 -24.68
N MET A 42 -11.32 43.99 -25.46
CA MET A 42 -12.36 44.88 -24.95
C MET A 42 -13.47 44.10 -24.24
N ARG A 43 -14.00 43.03 -24.87
CA ARG A 43 -15.06 42.21 -24.25
C ARG A 43 -14.60 41.50 -23.00
N THR A 44 -13.39 40.95 -22.98
CA THR A 44 -12.81 40.32 -21.79
C THR A 44 -12.73 41.31 -20.63
N ALA A 45 -12.17 42.51 -20.87
CA ALA A 45 -12.06 43.54 -19.84
C ALA A 45 -13.43 44.07 -19.39
N LEU A 46 -14.35 44.27 -20.33
CA LEU A 46 -15.71 44.74 -20.06
C LEU A 46 -16.48 43.72 -19.21
N CYS A 47 -16.52 42.45 -19.61
CA CYS A 47 -17.19 41.39 -18.85
C CYS A 47 -16.60 41.27 -17.43
N ALA A 48 -15.27 41.29 -17.31
CA ALA A 48 -14.56 41.23 -16.04
C ALA A 48 -14.92 42.41 -15.13
N LEU A 49 -14.72 43.65 -15.60
CA LEU A 49 -14.86 44.85 -14.77
C LEU A 49 -16.32 45.26 -14.52
N PHE A 50 -17.26 44.81 -15.37
CA PHE A 50 -18.69 45.01 -15.13
C PHE A 50 -19.31 43.89 -14.28
N SER A 51 -18.56 42.81 -13.99
CA SER A 51 -19.07 41.68 -13.20
C SER A 51 -19.62 42.08 -11.84
N HIS A 52 -20.58 41.29 -11.35
CA HIS A 52 -21.07 41.40 -9.98
C HIS A 52 -20.09 40.72 -9.05
N MET A 53 -19.64 41.39 -8.00
CA MET A 53 -18.72 40.84 -6.99
C MET A 53 -17.47 40.12 -7.58
N GLY A 54 -16.97 40.56 -8.74
CA GLY A 54 -15.82 39.94 -9.41
C GLY A 54 -16.12 38.59 -10.10
N GLY A 55 -17.38 38.16 -10.14
CA GLY A 55 -17.82 36.93 -10.79
C GLY A 55 -17.62 36.97 -12.30
N PHE A 56 -16.48 36.48 -12.77
CA PHE A 56 -16.04 36.53 -14.15
C PHE A 56 -15.55 35.15 -14.64
N GLY A 57 -16.00 34.74 -15.82
CA GLY A 57 -15.48 33.59 -16.55
C GLY A 57 -15.19 33.94 -18.00
N PHE A 58 -14.37 33.14 -18.66
CA PHE A 58 -14.06 33.29 -20.08
C PHE A 58 -13.85 31.91 -20.73
N ALA A 59 -14.12 31.81 -22.03
CA ALA A 59 -13.86 30.60 -22.80
C ALA A 59 -12.36 30.42 -23.08
N ASN A 60 -11.89 29.18 -23.11
CA ASN A 60 -10.47 28.76 -23.24
C ASN A 60 -9.73 29.16 -24.55
N GLY A 61 -10.41 29.76 -25.54
CA GLY A 61 -9.72 30.37 -26.69
C GLY A 61 -9.52 31.87 -26.56
N VAL A 62 -10.15 32.51 -25.59
CA VAL A 62 -10.12 33.96 -25.38
C VAL A 62 -8.71 34.42 -25.02
N GLU A 63 -8.03 33.66 -24.16
CA GLU A 63 -6.67 33.94 -23.70
C GLU A 63 -5.66 33.90 -24.85
N TRP A 64 -5.88 33.06 -25.87
CA TRP A 64 -4.98 32.88 -27.01
C TRP A 64 -5.46 33.55 -28.30
N LEU A 65 -6.52 34.37 -28.21
CA LEU A 65 -7.09 35.11 -29.32
C LEU A 65 -7.45 34.18 -30.51
N ALA A 66 -8.15 33.08 -30.23
CA ALA A 66 -8.55 32.12 -31.25
C ALA A 66 -9.39 32.80 -32.35
N THR A 67 -9.01 32.66 -33.61
CA THR A 67 -9.74 33.27 -34.74
C THR A 67 -10.87 32.40 -35.27
N GLU A 68 -10.93 31.15 -34.82
CA GLU A 68 -11.89 30.13 -35.23
C GLU A 68 -12.89 29.82 -34.12
N LYS A 69 -14.06 29.31 -34.51
CA LYS A 69 -15.06 28.84 -33.56
C LYS A 69 -14.52 27.61 -32.81
N ILE A 70 -14.62 27.64 -31.48
CA ILE A 70 -14.30 26.50 -30.64
C ILE A 70 -15.52 25.57 -30.62
N ILE A 71 -15.34 24.33 -31.05
CA ILE A 71 -16.36 23.29 -30.91
C ILE A 71 -16.17 22.64 -29.54
N VAL A 72 -16.90 23.15 -28.54
CA VAL A 72 -16.77 22.78 -27.12
C VAL A 72 -16.93 21.27 -26.87
N HIS A 73 -17.59 20.55 -27.78
CA HIS A 73 -17.81 19.10 -27.69
C HIS A 73 -16.76 18.22 -28.38
N GLU A 74 -15.85 18.76 -29.18
CA GLU A 74 -14.93 17.97 -30.03
C GLU A 74 -13.43 18.22 -29.75
N SER A 75 -13.10 19.03 -28.73
CA SER A 75 -11.73 19.45 -28.41
C SER A 75 -10.86 19.97 -29.59
N PRO A 76 -11.35 20.65 -30.66
CA PRO A 76 -10.47 21.11 -31.72
C PRO A 76 -9.80 22.46 -31.37
N SER A 77 -8.53 22.58 -31.79
CA SER A 77 -7.72 23.80 -31.96
C SER A 77 -7.80 24.86 -30.87
N LEU A 78 -7.40 24.50 -29.64
CA LEU A 78 -6.95 25.48 -28.67
C LEU A 78 -5.59 26.03 -29.13
N ASN A 79 -5.49 27.34 -29.32
CA ASN A 79 -4.28 28.02 -29.82
C ASN A 79 -3.19 28.13 -28.72
N TRP A 80 -2.95 27.02 -28.01
CA TRP A 80 -2.03 26.92 -26.89
C TRP A 80 -0.62 27.32 -27.30
N GLY A 81 0.02 28.16 -26.49
CA GLY A 81 1.38 28.61 -26.74
C GLY A 81 1.51 29.69 -27.82
N ASN A 82 0.41 30.26 -28.32
CA ASN A 82 0.46 31.41 -29.23
C ASN A 82 1.22 32.57 -28.54
N PRO A 83 2.31 33.09 -29.16
CA PRO A 83 3.05 34.22 -28.60
C PRO A 83 2.18 35.47 -28.44
N VAL A 84 1.11 35.60 -29.22
CA VAL A 84 0.12 36.66 -29.13
C VAL A 84 -1.07 36.19 -28.29
N ASN A 85 -1.10 36.61 -27.03
CA ASN A 85 -2.13 36.21 -26.06
C ASN A 85 -2.56 37.39 -25.18
N GLN A 86 -3.49 37.10 -24.26
CA GLN A 86 -4.02 38.05 -23.27
C GLN A 86 -3.69 37.62 -21.83
N ILE A 87 -2.74 36.71 -21.62
CA ILE A 87 -2.48 36.14 -20.28
C ILE A 87 -2.11 37.23 -19.27
N GLU A 88 -1.22 38.15 -19.64
CA GLU A 88 -0.84 39.28 -18.78
C GLU A 88 -2.05 40.19 -18.47
N TRP A 89 -2.87 40.45 -19.49
CA TRP A 89 -4.04 41.30 -19.38
C TRP A 89 -5.12 40.68 -18.48
N ILE A 90 -5.41 39.39 -18.67
CA ILE A 90 -6.34 38.61 -17.83
C ILE A 90 -5.78 38.50 -16.41
N ARG A 91 -4.46 38.35 -16.23
CA ARG A 91 -3.85 38.38 -14.90
C ARG A 91 -4.09 39.73 -14.23
N ARG A 92 -3.88 40.85 -14.93
CA ARG A 92 -4.13 42.19 -14.39
C ARG A 92 -5.60 42.39 -14.00
N LEU A 93 -6.53 41.96 -14.86
CA LEU A 93 -7.96 41.98 -14.56
C LEU A 93 -8.27 41.20 -13.28
N ASN A 94 -7.79 39.96 -13.18
CA ASN A 94 -8.00 39.14 -11.98
C ASN A 94 -7.43 39.78 -10.71
N ARG A 95 -6.29 40.49 -10.79
CA ARG A 95 -5.76 41.24 -9.64
C ARG A 95 -6.71 42.35 -9.20
N ILE A 96 -7.27 43.11 -10.14
CA ILE A 96 -8.25 44.16 -9.84
C ILE A 96 -9.50 43.54 -9.18
N LEU A 97 -10.08 42.50 -9.80
CA LEU A 97 -11.29 41.84 -9.30
C LEU A 97 -11.09 41.23 -7.92
N LYS A 98 -9.90 40.70 -7.64
CA LYS A 98 -9.59 40.01 -6.39
C LYS A 98 -9.25 40.98 -5.25
N HIS A 99 -8.51 42.05 -5.53
CA HIS A 99 -7.95 42.91 -4.48
C HIS A 99 -8.74 44.19 -4.22
N HIS A 100 -9.49 44.71 -5.20
CA HIS A 100 -10.15 45.99 -5.03
C HIS A 100 -11.54 45.85 -4.36
N PRO A 101 -11.86 46.61 -3.29
CA PRO A 101 -13.12 46.45 -2.53
C PRO A 101 -14.41 46.61 -3.35
N THR A 102 -14.39 47.35 -4.45
CA THR A 102 -15.55 47.54 -5.36
C THR A 102 -15.90 46.30 -6.20
N PHE A 103 -15.27 45.16 -5.94
CA PHE A 103 -15.65 43.86 -6.47
C PHE A 103 -16.09 42.91 -5.35
N ARG A 104 -16.47 43.43 -4.19
CA ARG A 104 -16.99 42.65 -3.04
C ARG A 104 -18.51 42.85 -2.88
N LYS A 105 -19.09 42.10 -1.93
CA LYS A 105 -20.48 42.28 -1.48
C LYS A 105 -20.72 43.74 -1.07
N GLU A 106 -21.96 44.21 -1.17
CA GLU A 106 -22.33 45.60 -0.80
C GLU A 106 -21.69 46.67 -1.70
N THR A 107 -21.19 46.27 -2.88
CA THR A 107 -20.88 47.21 -3.95
C THR A 107 -22.14 47.57 -4.72
N ARG A 108 -22.43 48.87 -4.80
CA ARG A 108 -23.47 49.42 -5.67
C ARG A 108 -22.90 49.68 -7.06
N LEU A 109 -23.58 49.16 -8.07
CA LEU A 109 -23.27 49.37 -9.49
C LEU A 109 -24.27 50.34 -10.09
N GLN A 110 -23.77 51.37 -10.76
CA GLN A 110 -24.62 52.39 -11.37
C GLN A 110 -24.06 52.79 -12.74
N LEU A 111 -24.86 52.62 -13.79
CA LEU A 111 -24.55 53.21 -15.09
C LEU A 111 -24.67 54.74 -14.98
N VAL A 112 -23.60 55.45 -15.29
CA VAL A 112 -23.49 56.91 -15.17
C VAL A 112 -23.22 57.60 -16.51
N GLN A 113 -23.20 56.84 -17.60
CA GLN A 113 -22.97 57.35 -18.94
C GLN A 113 -23.97 58.44 -19.34
N THR A 114 -23.47 59.44 -20.06
CA THR A 114 -24.23 60.54 -20.65
C THR A 114 -23.69 60.83 -22.04
N GLY A 115 -24.40 61.63 -22.84
CA GLY A 115 -23.94 62.04 -24.18
C GLY A 115 -24.14 60.96 -25.25
N GLU A 116 -23.84 61.34 -26.51
CA GLU A 116 -23.95 60.47 -27.68
C GLU A 116 -22.63 59.71 -27.93
N GLY A 117 -22.71 58.47 -28.44
CA GLY A 117 -21.54 57.64 -28.74
C GLY A 117 -21.73 56.18 -28.35
N ASN A 118 -20.88 55.29 -28.86
CA ASN A 118 -20.90 53.86 -28.52
C ASN A 118 -19.92 53.55 -27.37
N HIS A 119 -20.20 54.09 -26.18
CA HIS A 119 -19.42 53.86 -24.96
C HIS A 119 -20.31 53.43 -23.80
N ALA A 120 -19.69 52.87 -22.76
CA ALA A 120 -20.32 52.60 -21.48
C ALA A 120 -19.50 53.19 -20.32
N ALA A 121 -20.19 53.66 -19.28
CA ALA A 121 -19.58 54.17 -18.06
C ALA A 121 -20.30 53.62 -16.83
N LEU A 122 -19.61 52.79 -16.05
CA LEU A 122 -20.13 52.12 -14.85
C LEU A 122 -19.39 52.62 -13.61
N LEU A 123 -20.12 53.24 -12.70
CA LEU A 123 -19.63 53.60 -11.38
C LEU A 123 -19.83 52.43 -10.42
N ARG A 124 -18.76 52.05 -9.72
CA ARG A 124 -18.77 51.06 -8.64
C ARG A 124 -18.48 51.77 -7.33
N VAL A 125 -19.34 51.61 -6.34
CA VAL A 125 -19.17 52.20 -5.00
C VAL A 125 -19.27 51.10 -3.95
N HIS A 126 -18.18 50.83 -3.24
CA HIS A 126 -18.20 49.89 -2.12
C HIS A 126 -18.60 50.64 -0.85
N GLU A 127 -19.87 50.55 -0.49
CA GLU A 127 -20.48 51.35 0.60
C GLU A 127 -19.71 51.23 1.93
N PRO A 128 -19.23 50.04 2.37
CA PRO A 128 -18.49 49.92 3.65
C PRO A 128 -17.16 50.67 3.69
N SER A 129 -16.42 50.70 2.58
CA SER A 129 -15.09 51.33 2.52
C SER A 129 -15.10 52.76 1.98
N GLY A 130 -16.20 53.17 1.34
CA GLY A 130 -16.29 54.42 0.57
C GLY A 130 -15.49 54.45 -0.75
N LYS A 131 -14.69 53.40 -1.06
CA LYS A 131 -13.89 53.28 -2.29
C LYS A 131 -14.77 53.30 -3.55
N ARG A 132 -14.26 53.93 -4.62
CA ARG A 132 -14.98 54.13 -5.88
C ARG A 132 -14.10 53.81 -7.07
N LEU A 133 -14.64 53.07 -8.03
CA LEU A 133 -14.03 52.92 -9.34
C LEU A 133 -15.02 53.33 -10.42
N LEU A 134 -14.52 54.00 -11.44
CA LEU A 134 -15.27 54.28 -12.66
C LEU A 134 -14.68 53.45 -13.79
N VAL A 135 -15.46 52.54 -14.33
CA VAL A 135 -15.08 51.74 -15.49
C VAL A 135 -15.68 52.38 -16.74
N VAL A 136 -14.84 52.79 -17.68
CA VAL A 136 -15.27 53.38 -18.96
C VAL A 136 -14.76 52.53 -20.12
N ALA A 137 -15.63 52.26 -21.09
CA ALA A 137 -15.33 51.37 -22.21
C ALA A 137 -15.83 51.95 -23.53
N ASN A 138 -14.97 51.95 -24.55
CA ASN A 138 -15.36 52.13 -25.94
C ASN A 138 -15.84 50.79 -26.51
N LEU A 139 -17.11 50.71 -26.86
CA LEU A 139 -17.73 49.49 -27.37
C LEU A 139 -17.55 49.34 -28.90
N SER A 140 -16.84 50.26 -29.55
CA SER A 140 -16.43 50.17 -30.97
C SER A 140 -14.98 49.70 -31.10
N ASP A 141 -14.73 48.64 -31.86
CA ASP A 141 -13.38 48.19 -32.22
C ASP A 141 -12.81 48.89 -33.47
N THR A 142 -13.57 49.80 -34.08
CA THR A 142 -13.19 50.54 -35.29
C THR A 142 -12.90 52.01 -35.00
N ASP A 143 -13.75 52.66 -34.19
CA ASP A 143 -13.79 54.12 -34.07
C ASP A 143 -13.46 54.59 -32.64
N PRO A 144 -12.70 55.69 -32.46
CA PRO A 144 -12.56 56.34 -31.16
C PRO A 144 -13.87 57.01 -30.74
N VAL A 145 -14.05 57.20 -29.44
CA VAL A 145 -15.26 57.84 -28.88
C VAL A 145 -14.90 58.79 -27.74
N LYS A 146 -15.63 59.90 -27.64
CA LYS A 146 -15.57 60.77 -26.47
C LYS A 146 -16.55 60.24 -25.43
N ALA A 147 -16.06 59.42 -24.49
CA ALA A 147 -16.88 58.89 -23.43
C ALA A 147 -17.23 60.00 -22.42
N GLN A 148 -18.52 60.20 -22.16
CA GLN A 148 -19.03 61.19 -21.21
C GLN A 148 -19.87 60.50 -20.13
N TRP A 149 -19.83 61.03 -18.90
CA TRP A 149 -20.62 60.54 -17.77
C TRP A 149 -20.94 61.65 -16.76
N LYS A 150 -21.99 61.44 -15.96
CA LYS A 150 -22.35 62.33 -14.84
C LYS A 150 -21.20 62.36 -13.83
N ARG A 151 -20.76 63.56 -13.42
CA ARG A 151 -19.64 63.76 -12.49
C ARG A 151 -19.77 62.90 -11.24
N CYS A 152 -18.80 61.99 -11.05
CA CYS A 152 -18.79 61.04 -9.93
C CYS A 152 -17.41 60.84 -9.29
N LEU A 153 -16.33 61.25 -9.97
CA LEU A 153 -14.96 61.23 -9.46
C LEU A 153 -14.56 62.61 -8.92
N HIS A 154 -13.82 62.63 -7.82
CA HIS A 154 -13.35 63.86 -7.18
C HIS A 154 -11.95 64.20 -7.67
N GLY A 155 -11.84 65.00 -8.74
CA GLY A 155 -10.54 65.41 -9.30
C GLY A 155 -10.59 65.68 -10.79
N LYS A 156 -9.49 66.23 -11.32
CA LYS A 156 -9.26 66.44 -12.76
C LYS A 156 -8.37 65.36 -13.37
N GLU A 157 -7.87 64.44 -12.56
CA GLU A 157 -7.02 63.33 -12.99
C GLU A 157 -7.51 62.05 -12.31
N ALA A 158 -7.38 60.92 -13.00
CA ALA A 158 -7.69 59.60 -12.47
C ALA A 158 -6.66 58.57 -12.97
N LEU A 159 -6.27 57.67 -12.09
CA LEU A 159 -5.34 56.59 -12.34
C LEU A 159 -6.07 55.40 -12.96
N ASP A 160 -5.63 54.94 -14.12
CA ASP A 160 -6.12 53.70 -14.71
C ASP A 160 -5.42 52.49 -14.08
N LEU A 161 -6.18 51.69 -13.34
CA LEU A 161 -5.67 50.49 -12.68
C LEU A 161 -5.26 49.38 -13.66
N LEU A 162 -5.69 49.42 -14.94
CA LEU A 162 -5.26 48.46 -15.94
C LEU A 162 -3.83 48.74 -16.44
N SER A 163 -3.54 49.99 -16.80
CA SER A 163 -2.22 50.41 -17.33
C SER A 163 -1.25 50.94 -16.28
N GLY A 164 -1.74 51.38 -15.11
CA GLY A 164 -0.95 52.08 -14.10
C GLY A 164 -0.65 53.55 -14.47
N SER A 165 -1.36 54.14 -15.44
CA SER A 165 -1.11 55.49 -15.94
C SER A 165 -2.21 56.49 -15.54
N TRP A 166 -1.82 57.74 -15.29
CA TRP A 166 -2.75 58.83 -15.02
C TRP A 166 -3.42 59.36 -16.28
N GLN A 167 -4.72 59.62 -16.18
CA GLN A 167 -5.58 60.11 -17.25
C GLN A 167 -6.18 61.47 -16.86
N HIS A 168 -6.12 62.44 -17.77
CA HIS A 168 -6.71 63.76 -17.53
C HIS A 168 -8.20 63.78 -17.91
N LEU A 169 -9.05 64.14 -16.97
CA LEU A 169 -10.50 64.20 -17.14
C LEU A 169 -10.92 65.60 -17.63
N LEU A 170 -11.67 65.66 -18.73
CA LEU A 170 -12.30 66.88 -19.22
C LEU A 170 -13.57 67.15 -18.39
N GLU A 171 -13.84 68.41 -18.03
CA GLU A 171 -15.10 68.81 -17.39
C GLU A 171 -15.92 69.67 -18.36
N GLU A 172 -17.14 69.23 -18.68
CA GLU A 172 -18.03 69.91 -19.63
C GLU A 172 -19.48 69.88 -19.10
N GLY A 173 -20.07 71.05 -18.85
CA GLY A 173 -21.49 71.16 -18.50
C GLY A 173 -21.92 70.41 -17.23
N GLY A 174 -21.01 70.21 -16.26
CA GLY A 174 -21.26 69.42 -15.05
C GLY A 174 -21.04 67.92 -15.20
N ASN A 175 -20.66 67.45 -16.39
CA ASN A 175 -20.23 66.08 -16.68
C ASN A 175 -18.70 65.98 -16.76
N GLN A 176 -18.19 64.76 -16.65
CA GLN A 176 -16.79 64.43 -16.89
C GLN A 176 -16.66 63.63 -18.20
N ALA A 177 -15.54 63.79 -18.90
CA ALA A 177 -15.33 63.14 -20.20
C ALA A 177 -13.87 62.76 -20.44
N LEU A 178 -13.64 61.74 -21.28
CA LEU A 178 -12.33 61.31 -21.74
C LEU A 178 -12.42 60.77 -23.18
N TRP A 179 -11.39 61.02 -23.98
CA TRP A 179 -11.26 60.36 -25.28
C TRP A 179 -10.74 58.94 -25.14
N LEU A 180 -11.51 57.97 -25.63
CA LEU A 180 -11.14 56.57 -25.67
C LEU A 180 -10.80 56.15 -27.10
N THR A 181 -9.66 55.50 -27.27
CA THR A 181 -9.30 54.82 -28.53
C THR A 181 -10.20 53.60 -28.77
N LYS A 182 -10.18 53.06 -30.00
CA LYS A 182 -11.02 51.92 -30.39
C LYS A 182 -10.82 50.72 -29.44
N GLY A 183 -11.92 50.21 -28.89
CA GLY A 183 -11.97 49.08 -27.96
C GLY A 183 -11.30 49.32 -26.60
N GLN A 184 -10.92 50.56 -26.27
CA GLN A 184 -10.24 50.84 -25.01
C GLN A 184 -11.19 50.72 -23.82
N VAL A 185 -10.73 50.03 -22.79
CA VAL A 185 -11.39 49.93 -21.48
C VAL A 185 -10.44 50.46 -20.43
N LEU A 186 -10.90 51.35 -19.56
CA LEU A 186 -10.14 51.93 -18.46
C LEU A 186 -10.87 51.68 -17.14
N CYS A 187 -10.09 51.44 -16.09
CA CYS A 187 -10.58 51.23 -14.73
C CYS A 187 -10.03 52.36 -13.83
N LEU A 188 -10.77 53.46 -13.75
CA LEU A 188 -10.30 54.72 -13.18
C LEU A 188 -10.54 54.81 -11.67
N SER A 189 -9.48 55.17 -10.93
CA SER A 189 -9.53 55.57 -9.52
C SER A 189 -8.97 56.97 -9.33
N THR A 190 -9.45 57.70 -8.31
CA THR A 190 -8.84 58.97 -7.85
C THR A 190 -7.94 58.79 -6.63
N ASP A 191 -7.75 57.55 -6.18
CA ASP A 191 -6.95 57.21 -5.00
C ASP A 191 -5.69 56.46 -5.44
N GLU A 192 -4.52 57.06 -5.21
CA GLU A 192 -3.22 56.47 -5.59
C GLU A 192 -2.95 55.15 -4.85
N GLU A 193 -3.52 54.98 -3.65
CA GLU A 193 -3.35 53.77 -2.86
C GLU A 193 -4.08 52.56 -3.49
N ASP A 194 -5.07 52.79 -4.36
CA ASP A 194 -5.78 51.69 -5.04
C ASP A 194 -4.85 50.93 -5.99
N LEU A 195 -3.84 51.59 -6.56
CA LEU A 195 -2.82 50.90 -7.35
C LEU A 195 -2.01 49.96 -6.47
N LYS A 196 -1.65 50.38 -5.25
CA LYS A 196 -0.94 49.51 -4.29
C LYS A 196 -1.81 48.33 -3.86
N LEU A 197 -3.14 48.50 -3.76
CA LEU A 197 -4.06 47.39 -3.50
C LEU A 197 -4.05 46.36 -4.64
N VAL A 198 -4.15 46.81 -5.89
CA VAL A 198 -4.11 45.92 -7.07
C VAL A 198 -2.73 45.29 -7.24
N ASP A 199 -1.67 46.07 -6.99
CA ASP A 199 -0.29 45.64 -7.10
C ASP A 199 0.22 44.88 -5.87
N ALA A 200 -0.59 44.76 -4.84
CA ALA A 200 -0.29 43.91 -3.70
C ALA A 200 -0.18 42.44 -4.17
N PRO A 201 0.77 41.67 -3.61
CA PRO A 201 0.84 40.24 -3.84
C PRO A 201 -0.30 39.49 -3.12
N VAL A 202 -0.95 40.13 -2.13
CA VAL A 202 -2.03 39.56 -1.30
C VAL A 202 -3.08 40.64 -1.04
N ASP A 203 -4.36 40.26 -1.00
CA ASP A 203 -5.43 41.14 -0.55
C ASP A 203 -5.24 41.46 0.96
N PRO A 204 -5.10 42.74 1.37
CA PRO A 204 -4.96 43.10 2.78
C PRO A 204 -6.16 42.69 3.67
N ASP A 205 -7.33 42.38 3.09
CA ASP A 205 -8.54 41.94 3.81
C ASP A 205 -9.01 40.50 3.48
N ASP A 206 -8.21 39.74 2.72
CA ASP A 206 -8.44 38.40 2.13
C ASP A 206 -9.85 37.79 2.30
N THR A 207 -10.86 38.51 1.79
CA THR A 207 -12.27 38.23 2.11
C THR A 207 -12.70 36.92 1.46
N LEU A 208 -12.19 36.63 0.26
CA LEU A 208 -12.46 35.37 -0.44
C LEU A 208 -11.91 34.17 0.33
N ARG A 209 -10.66 34.24 0.83
CA ARG A 209 -10.11 33.18 1.69
C ARG A 209 -10.95 33.00 2.93
N ARG A 210 -11.33 34.10 3.61
CA ARG A 210 -12.20 34.06 4.80
C ARG A 210 -13.53 33.37 4.52
N GLN A 211 -14.21 33.70 3.42
CA GLN A 211 -15.47 33.04 3.03
C GLN A 211 -15.25 31.55 2.67
N THR A 212 -14.16 31.24 1.96
CA THR A 212 -13.82 29.85 1.62
C THR A 212 -13.55 29.01 2.87
N LEU A 213 -12.85 29.58 3.86
CA LEU A 213 -12.63 28.95 5.16
C LEU A 213 -13.94 28.78 5.94
N LYS A 214 -14.86 29.75 5.89
CA LYS A 214 -16.18 29.63 6.54
C LYS A 214 -16.99 28.49 5.93
N ALA A 215 -17.04 28.40 4.60
CA ALA A 215 -17.70 27.29 3.91
C ALA A 215 -17.05 25.95 4.28
N MET A 216 -15.71 25.88 4.29
CA MET A 216 -14.99 24.67 4.68
C MET A 216 -15.24 24.27 6.14
N ALA A 217 -15.28 25.22 7.08
CA ALA A 217 -15.60 24.96 8.48
C ALA A 217 -17.01 24.37 8.60
N LEU A 218 -18.00 24.95 7.92
CA LEU A 218 -19.37 24.42 7.89
C LEU A 218 -19.45 23.02 7.25
N ASP A 219 -18.75 22.77 6.14
CA ASP A 219 -18.66 21.44 5.53
C ASP A 219 -18.08 20.40 6.50
N ILE A 220 -17.00 20.77 7.22
CA ILE A 220 -16.35 19.89 8.21
C ILE A 220 -17.30 19.61 9.38
N ARG A 221 -18.00 20.63 9.88
CA ARG A 221 -19.01 20.46 10.92
C ARG A 221 -20.13 19.54 10.45
N HIS A 222 -20.65 19.75 9.24
CA HIS A 222 -21.68 18.89 8.69
C HIS A 222 -21.24 17.43 8.60
N TRP A 223 -20.01 17.19 8.14
CA TRP A 223 -19.42 15.86 8.09
C TRP A 223 -19.29 15.19 9.45
N LEU A 224 -18.88 15.92 10.48
CA LEU A 224 -18.53 15.37 11.79
C LEU A 224 -19.67 15.36 12.81
N ARG A 225 -20.62 16.28 12.67
CA ARG A 225 -21.74 16.51 13.60
C ARG A 225 -23.11 16.31 12.96
N GLY A 226 -23.18 16.13 11.63
CA GLY A 226 -24.45 16.02 10.91
C GLY A 226 -25.14 17.36 10.72
N ILE A 227 -26.46 17.41 10.85
CA ILE A 227 -27.24 18.66 10.74
C ILE A 227 -27.38 19.26 12.14
N GLU A 228 -26.93 20.50 12.32
CA GLU A 228 -27.02 21.23 13.60
C GLU A 228 -27.33 22.72 13.39
N ASP A 229 -27.82 23.38 14.45
CA ASP A 229 -28.01 24.83 14.47
C ASP A 229 -26.67 25.53 14.72
N VAL A 230 -26.21 26.32 13.74
CA VAL A 230 -24.94 27.05 13.79
C VAL A 230 -25.10 28.53 14.18
N HIS A 231 -26.31 28.99 14.57
CA HIS A 231 -26.55 30.40 14.91
C HIS A 231 -25.66 30.89 16.07
N ALA A 232 -25.39 30.03 17.05
CA ALA A 232 -24.55 30.34 18.20
C ALA A 232 -23.04 30.08 17.97
N VAL A 233 -22.65 29.56 16.80
CA VAL A 233 -21.25 29.22 16.49
C VAL A 233 -20.49 30.47 16.07
N ASP A 234 -19.40 30.79 16.78
CA ASP A 234 -18.46 31.82 16.35
C ASP A 234 -17.59 31.30 15.19
N LEU A 235 -18.12 31.42 13.97
CA LEU A 235 -17.44 31.01 12.74
C LEU A 235 -16.10 31.73 12.53
N ASP A 236 -15.93 32.95 13.05
CA ASP A 236 -14.67 33.67 12.89
C ASP A 236 -13.56 33.10 13.78
N SER A 237 -13.90 32.59 14.96
CA SER A 237 -12.98 31.80 15.77
C SER A 237 -12.64 30.47 15.11
N GLU A 238 -13.64 29.79 14.53
CA GLU A 238 -13.41 28.49 13.87
C GLU A 238 -12.47 28.56 12.68
N ILE A 239 -12.65 29.55 11.79
CA ILE A 239 -11.75 29.69 10.63
C ILE A 239 -10.32 30.02 11.03
N ARG A 240 -10.10 30.72 12.16
CA ARG A 240 -8.75 30.96 12.70
C ARG A 240 -8.11 29.65 13.14
N MET A 241 -8.86 28.84 13.88
CA MET A 241 -8.39 27.52 14.31
C MET A 241 -8.12 26.58 13.12
N LEU A 242 -9.03 26.54 12.14
CA LEU A 242 -8.88 25.76 10.91
C LEU A 242 -7.66 26.20 10.08
N ALA A 243 -7.42 27.51 9.96
CA ALA A 243 -6.28 28.02 9.19
C ALA A 243 -4.93 27.80 9.89
N ALA A 244 -4.91 27.77 11.23
CA ALA A 244 -3.70 27.54 12.01
C ALA A 244 -3.33 26.05 12.13
N ASP A 245 -4.32 25.19 12.37
CA ASP A 245 -4.15 23.74 12.51
C ASP A 245 -5.40 22.99 11.99
N PRO A 246 -5.46 22.68 10.68
CA PRO A 246 -6.60 21.98 10.10
C PRO A 246 -6.88 20.62 10.76
N SER A 247 -5.83 19.89 11.14
CA SER A 247 -5.96 18.57 11.76
C SER A 247 -6.52 18.68 13.17
N GLY A 248 -5.95 19.55 14.01
CA GLY A 248 -6.42 19.76 15.38
C GLY A 248 -7.83 20.38 15.44
N TYR A 249 -8.18 21.26 14.50
CA TYR A 249 -9.55 21.76 14.36
C TYR A 249 -10.53 20.61 14.11
N CYS A 250 -10.26 19.76 13.11
CA CYS A 250 -11.13 18.63 12.79
C CYS A 250 -11.26 17.65 13.97
N THR A 251 -10.15 17.30 14.63
CA THR A 251 -10.16 16.42 15.80
C THR A 251 -11.01 16.99 16.95
N ARG A 252 -10.92 18.30 17.19
CA ARG A 252 -11.75 19.00 18.19
C ARG A 252 -13.22 18.97 17.82
N VAL A 253 -13.56 19.28 16.57
CA VAL A 253 -14.94 19.24 16.09
C VAL A 253 -15.50 17.83 16.18
N ALA A 254 -14.72 16.79 15.88
CA ALA A 254 -15.15 15.39 15.97
C ALA A 254 -15.37 14.90 17.41
N GLY A 255 -14.80 15.57 18.40
CA GLY A 255 -14.87 15.13 19.80
C GLY A 255 -14.09 13.85 20.09
N ARG A 256 -13.08 13.49 19.27
CA ARG A 256 -12.26 12.26 19.43
C ARG A 256 -11.01 12.47 20.29
N GLY A 257 -11.08 13.35 21.28
CA GLY A 257 -9.93 13.72 22.10
C GLY A 257 -8.81 14.33 21.26
N GLU A 258 -7.64 13.70 21.27
CA GLU A 258 -6.44 14.13 20.53
C GLU A 258 -6.08 13.19 19.36
N GLU A 259 -6.96 12.24 19.01
CA GLU A 259 -6.73 11.33 17.88
C GLU A 259 -6.91 12.08 16.54
N PRO A 260 -5.90 12.09 15.66
CA PRO A 260 -5.99 12.80 14.38
C PRO A 260 -6.97 12.09 13.44
N ILE A 261 -8.01 12.81 13.00
CA ILE A 261 -9.03 12.26 12.08
C ILE A 261 -8.81 12.61 10.60
N LEU A 262 -7.77 13.39 10.31
CA LEU A 262 -7.36 13.71 8.95
C LEU A 262 -6.13 12.91 8.54
N VAL A 263 -6.14 12.41 7.31
CA VAL A 263 -5.03 11.73 6.68
C VAL A 263 -4.30 12.67 5.73
N PRO A 264 -3.02 13.00 6.00
CA PRO A 264 -2.27 13.86 5.12
C PRO A 264 -1.97 13.15 3.79
N TRP A 265 -2.14 13.90 2.70
CA TRP A 265 -1.63 13.61 1.37
C TRP A 265 -0.76 14.81 0.96
N ASN A 266 0.56 14.62 0.91
CA ASN A 266 1.54 15.67 0.68
C ASN A 266 2.06 15.60 -0.76
N TRP A 267 2.07 16.75 -1.43
CA TRP A 267 2.71 16.90 -2.72
C TRP A 267 4.20 17.25 -2.58
N PRO A 268 5.11 16.59 -3.33
CA PRO A 268 4.88 15.48 -4.25
C PRO A 268 5.04 14.07 -3.64
N GLU A 269 5.33 13.94 -2.34
CA GLU A 269 5.79 12.70 -1.68
C GLU A 269 4.79 11.54 -1.79
N ASP A 270 3.49 11.85 -1.73
CA ASP A 270 2.45 10.82 -1.71
C ASP A 270 1.96 10.42 -3.11
N ARG A 271 2.55 10.98 -4.18
CA ARG A 271 2.14 10.67 -5.57
C ARG A 271 2.37 9.20 -5.95
N ASN A 272 3.36 8.56 -5.33
CA ASN A 272 3.81 7.22 -5.68
C ASN A 272 3.23 6.13 -4.76
N ARG A 273 2.34 6.45 -3.82
CA ARG A 273 1.73 5.44 -2.94
C ARG A 273 0.21 5.56 -2.89
N ILE A 274 -0.42 4.43 -2.58
CA ILE A 274 -1.83 4.38 -2.25
C ILE A 274 -2.01 4.81 -0.79
N VAL A 275 -2.52 6.03 -0.57
CA VAL A 275 -2.73 6.56 0.79
C VAL A 275 -3.95 5.89 1.42
N LEU A 276 -3.76 5.35 2.63
CA LEU A 276 -4.80 4.68 3.40
C LEU A 276 -5.63 5.68 4.19
N VAL A 277 -6.94 5.77 3.92
CA VAL A 277 -7.89 6.58 4.69
C VAL A 277 -8.76 5.66 5.55
N PRO A 278 -8.55 5.62 6.88
CA PRO A 278 -9.34 4.76 7.75
C PRO A 278 -10.82 5.14 7.78
N HIS A 279 -11.64 4.21 8.21
CA HIS A 279 -13.08 4.40 8.35
C HIS A 279 -13.40 5.65 9.21
N GLY A 280 -14.26 6.52 8.67
CA GLY A 280 -14.66 7.78 9.32
C GLY A 280 -13.56 8.84 9.42
N HIS A 281 -12.48 8.73 8.64
CA HIS A 281 -11.44 9.76 8.53
C HIS A 281 -11.59 10.54 7.22
N GLY A 282 -11.04 11.75 7.19
CA GLY A 282 -11.03 12.62 6.01
C GLY A 282 -9.64 12.71 5.38
N LEU A 283 -9.56 13.21 4.15
CA LEU A 283 -8.29 13.47 3.47
C LEU A 283 -7.87 14.93 3.66
N TRP A 284 -6.58 15.15 3.89
CA TRP A 284 -5.96 16.47 4.02
C TRP A 284 -4.85 16.62 2.98
N VAL A 285 -5.17 17.27 1.86
CA VAL A 285 -4.23 17.48 0.75
C VAL A 285 -3.40 18.74 1.02
N ARG A 286 -2.08 18.66 0.84
CA ARG A 286 -1.13 19.74 1.16
C ARG A 286 -0.11 19.97 0.05
N SER A 287 0.29 21.22 -0.15
CA SER A 287 1.36 21.60 -1.06
C SER A 287 1.95 22.97 -0.68
N GLU A 288 3.21 23.21 -0.97
CA GLU A 288 3.80 24.57 -0.88
C GLU A 288 3.26 25.52 -1.97
N HIS A 289 2.65 24.97 -3.02
CA HIS A 289 2.15 25.72 -4.16
C HIS A 289 0.62 25.66 -4.22
N ALA A 290 0.01 26.66 -4.88
CA ALA A 290 -1.42 26.63 -5.12
C ALA A 290 -1.78 25.43 -5.99
N PHE A 291 -2.92 24.80 -5.73
CA PHE A 291 -3.35 23.62 -6.48
C PHE A 291 -4.86 23.55 -6.67
N ARG A 292 -5.28 22.74 -7.62
CA ARG A 292 -6.63 22.19 -7.72
C ARG A 292 -6.55 20.67 -7.63
N VAL A 293 -7.43 20.08 -6.84
CA VAL A 293 -7.50 18.63 -6.66
C VAL A 293 -8.92 18.14 -6.91
N ARG A 294 -9.01 17.00 -7.61
CA ARG A 294 -10.24 16.28 -7.90
C ARG A 294 -10.11 14.87 -7.36
N VAL A 295 -11.12 14.38 -6.67
CA VAL A 295 -11.19 12.99 -6.21
C VAL A 295 -12.40 12.31 -6.84
N GLN A 296 -12.17 11.16 -7.46
CA GLN A 296 -13.15 10.43 -8.25
C GLN A 296 -13.33 9.01 -7.72
N PHE A 297 -14.55 8.49 -7.85
CA PHE A 297 -14.86 7.07 -7.73
C PHE A 297 -15.40 6.61 -9.07
N GLU A 298 -14.71 5.68 -9.71
CA GLU A 298 -14.98 5.31 -11.11
C GLU A 298 -15.02 6.58 -12.00
N GLU A 299 -16.10 6.80 -12.74
CA GLU A 299 -16.28 7.99 -13.59
C GLU A 299 -16.86 9.20 -12.84
N SER A 300 -17.31 9.03 -11.58
CA SER A 300 -17.99 10.07 -10.81
C SER A 300 -17.02 10.94 -9.99
N THR A 301 -17.14 12.27 -10.11
CA THR A 301 -16.37 13.22 -9.27
C THR A 301 -17.05 13.39 -7.91
N LEU A 302 -16.36 13.01 -6.84
CA LEU A 302 -16.84 13.17 -5.47
C LEU A 302 -16.48 14.56 -4.91
N PHE A 303 -15.27 15.02 -5.17
CA PHE A 303 -14.78 16.31 -4.70
C PHE A 303 -13.98 17.02 -5.80
N GLU A 304 -14.15 18.32 -5.91
CA GLU A 304 -13.22 19.22 -6.59
C GLU A 304 -12.97 20.43 -5.69
N LYS A 305 -11.72 20.63 -5.27
CA LYS A 305 -11.34 21.72 -4.35
C LYS A 305 -10.08 22.44 -4.82
N ASN A 306 -10.02 23.74 -4.58
CA ASN A 306 -8.80 24.53 -4.72
C ASN A 306 -8.09 24.61 -3.37
N GLY A 307 -6.76 24.56 -3.38
CA GLY A 307 -5.94 24.73 -2.19
C GLY A 307 -6.11 26.13 -1.61
N ILE A 308 -6.36 26.19 -0.30
CA ILE A 308 -6.48 27.43 0.48
C ILE A 308 -5.17 27.65 1.22
N ARG A 309 -4.69 28.89 1.22
CA ARG A 309 -3.47 29.25 1.94
C ARG A 309 -3.69 29.19 3.46
N ASP A 310 -2.78 28.56 4.18
CA ASP A 310 -2.71 28.60 5.65
C ASP A 310 -1.97 29.85 6.14
N GLU A 311 -1.79 30.00 7.46
CA GLU A 311 -1.05 31.14 8.04
C GLU A 311 0.46 31.09 7.78
N ARG A 312 1.02 29.92 7.48
CA ARG A 312 2.45 29.69 7.20
C ARG A 312 2.80 29.92 5.73
N GLY A 313 1.79 30.09 4.88
CA GLY A 313 1.91 30.30 3.46
C GLY A 313 1.85 29.04 2.60
N THR A 314 1.61 27.87 3.19
CA THR A 314 1.36 26.62 2.45
C THR A 314 -0.11 26.52 2.05
N PHE A 315 -0.45 25.64 1.12
CA PHE A 315 -1.81 25.43 0.64
C PHE A 315 -2.36 24.10 1.14
N PHE A 316 -3.63 24.09 1.51
CA PHE A 316 -4.32 22.87 1.94
C PHE A 316 -5.77 22.79 1.44
N ALA A 317 -6.28 21.57 1.38
CA ALA A 317 -7.70 21.29 1.20
C ALA A 317 -8.10 20.11 2.10
N VAL A 318 -9.29 20.19 2.70
CA VAL A 318 -9.89 19.10 3.48
C VAL A 318 -11.03 18.48 2.68
N MET A 319 -11.02 17.16 2.54
CA MET A 319 -12.08 16.39 1.89
C MET A 319 -12.73 15.46 2.92
N PRO A 320 -13.96 15.77 3.33
CA PRO A 320 -14.80 14.87 4.10
C PRO A 320 -15.02 13.56 3.36
N ILE A 321 -14.48 12.44 3.83
CA ILE A 321 -14.75 11.13 3.22
C ILE A 321 -15.82 10.46 4.07
N ALA A 322 -16.94 10.08 3.42
CA ALA A 322 -18.00 9.32 4.06
C ALA A 322 -17.47 7.94 4.48
N PRO A 323 -17.86 7.43 5.66
CA PRO A 323 -17.51 6.07 6.06
C PRO A 323 -18.00 5.05 5.02
N VAL A 324 -17.18 4.03 4.76
CA VAL A 324 -17.48 2.96 3.80
C VAL A 324 -17.60 1.62 4.52
N GLU A 325 -18.53 0.79 4.07
CA GLU A 325 -18.71 -0.58 4.60
C GLU A 325 -17.68 -1.55 4.02
N ILE A 326 -17.36 -1.38 2.73
CA ILE A 326 -16.36 -2.16 2.00
C ILE A 326 -15.26 -1.20 1.56
N SER A 327 -14.01 -1.62 1.72
CA SER A 327 -12.87 -0.83 1.27
C SER A 327 -13.00 -0.53 -0.22
N ARG A 328 -12.73 0.71 -0.63
CA ARG A 328 -12.81 1.12 -2.03
C ARG A 328 -11.70 2.07 -2.42
N LYS A 329 -11.27 1.95 -3.66
CA LYS A 329 -10.23 2.78 -4.26
C LYS A 329 -10.84 4.06 -4.84
N LEU A 330 -10.26 5.21 -4.54
CA LEU A 330 -10.56 6.50 -5.12
C LEU A 330 -9.37 7.00 -5.93
N HIS A 331 -9.63 7.72 -7.02
CA HIS A 331 -8.60 8.32 -7.87
C HIS A 331 -8.47 9.81 -7.56
N LEU A 332 -7.28 10.24 -7.15
CA LEU A 332 -6.93 11.64 -6.92
C LEU A 332 -6.19 12.19 -8.15
N ARG A 333 -6.72 13.26 -8.72
CA ARG A 333 -6.06 14.05 -9.77
C ARG A 333 -5.75 15.45 -9.23
N MET A 334 -4.49 15.83 -9.23
CA MET A 334 -4.04 17.12 -8.71
C MET A 334 -3.31 17.91 -9.79
N THR A 335 -3.62 19.20 -9.88
CA THR A 335 -2.93 20.17 -10.73
C THR A 335 -2.29 21.21 -9.83
N VAL A 336 -0.97 21.32 -9.89
CA VAL A 336 -0.16 22.21 -9.05
C VAL A 336 0.38 23.36 -9.91
N PHE A 337 0.17 24.59 -9.43
CA PHE A 337 0.52 25.82 -10.12
C PHE A 337 1.84 26.37 -9.56
N GLU A 338 2.95 25.95 -10.16
CA GLU A 338 4.29 26.45 -9.86
C GLU A 338 4.57 27.73 -10.68
N ARG A 339 5.63 28.47 -10.32
CA ARG A 339 5.98 29.70 -11.04
C ARG A 339 6.44 29.38 -12.46
N GLY A 340 5.58 29.64 -13.44
CA GLY A 340 5.88 29.44 -14.87
C GLY A 340 5.65 28.02 -15.38
N THR A 341 5.20 27.10 -14.52
CA THR A 341 4.96 25.69 -14.86
C THR A 341 3.68 25.19 -14.19
N VAL A 342 2.95 24.31 -14.88
CA VAL A 342 1.83 23.58 -14.32
C VAL A 342 2.20 22.11 -14.30
N ARG A 343 2.04 21.45 -13.15
CA ARG A 343 2.30 20.02 -13.00
C ARG A 343 1.02 19.27 -12.68
N HIS A 344 0.91 18.07 -13.23
CA HIS A 344 -0.21 17.18 -12.99
C HIS A 344 0.25 15.94 -12.26
N ALA A 345 -0.62 15.43 -11.38
CA ALA A 345 -0.41 14.22 -10.62
C ALA A 345 -1.67 13.38 -10.64
N GLU A 346 -1.50 12.09 -10.84
CA GLU A 346 -2.53 11.09 -10.57
C GLU A 346 -2.00 10.19 -9.46
N ALA A 347 -2.85 9.92 -8.48
CA ALA A 347 -2.55 9.03 -7.39
C ALA A 347 -3.82 8.31 -6.94
N ASP A 348 -3.64 7.21 -6.25
CA ASP A 348 -4.73 6.42 -5.73
C ASP A 348 -4.84 6.56 -4.21
N ILE A 349 -6.06 6.46 -3.70
CA ILE A 349 -6.38 6.47 -2.28
C ILE A 349 -7.21 5.24 -1.99
N LEU A 350 -6.95 4.56 -0.88
CA LEU A 350 -7.76 3.45 -0.42
C LEU A 350 -8.57 3.88 0.81
N CYS A 351 -9.87 4.07 0.63
CA CYS A 351 -10.79 4.29 1.73
C CYS A 351 -11.12 2.94 2.37
N LEU A 352 -10.77 2.78 3.64
CA LEU A 352 -10.86 1.51 4.35
C LEU A 352 -12.20 1.35 5.06
N SER A 353 -12.69 0.12 5.11
CA SER A 353 -13.80 -0.26 6.00
C SER A 353 -13.38 -0.23 7.49
N ASP A 354 -14.32 -0.51 8.39
CA ASP A 354 -14.06 -0.59 9.83
C ASP A 354 -13.23 -1.84 10.24
N GLY A 355 -12.90 -2.70 9.28
CA GLY A 355 -12.19 -3.96 9.43
C GLY A 355 -12.99 -5.12 10.01
N LYS A 356 -14.21 -4.90 10.54
CA LYS A 356 -15.09 -5.98 11.03
C LYS A 356 -15.91 -6.61 9.91
N ALA A 357 -16.35 -5.79 8.97
CA ALA A 357 -17.11 -6.23 7.81
C ALA A 357 -16.23 -6.80 6.69
N ALA A 358 -14.91 -6.81 6.89
CA ALA A 358 -13.98 -7.33 5.89
C ALA A 358 -14.21 -8.84 5.73
N GLN A 359 -14.56 -9.24 4.51
CA GLN A 359 -14.92 -10.60 4.15
C GLN A 359 -14.01 -11.07 3.01
N ILE A 360 -13.64 -12.34 3.07
CA ILE A 360 -12.84 -12.98 2.03
C ILE A 360 -13.78 -13.74 1.09
N PRO A 361 -13.69 -13.57 -0.23
CA PRO A 361 -14.41 -14.43 -1.17
C PRO A 361 -14.19 -15.92 -0.85
N ALA A 362 -15.26 -16.66 -0.56
CA ALA A 362 -15.17 -18.10 -0.30
C ALA A 362 -14.83 -18.89 -1.57
N VAL A 363 -15.17 -18.32 -2.73
CA VAL A 363 -14.99 -18.88 -4.07
C VAL A 363 -14.40 -17.79 -4.95
N LEU A 364 -13.36 -18.12 -5.70
CA LEU A 364 -12.82 -17.30 -6.78
C LEU A 364 -13.39 -17.79 -8.09
N HIS A 365 -13.93 -16.89 -8.91
CA HIS A 365 -14.41 -17.22 -10.25
C HIS A 365 -13.37 -16.88 -11.30
N ARG A 366 -13.56 -17.37 -12.53
CA ARG A 366 -12.64 -17.13 -13.65
C ARG A 366 -12.22 -15.66 -13.80
N LYS A 367 -13.16 -14.71 -13.68
CA LYS A 367 -12.89 -13.27 -13.78
C LYS A 367 -11.88 -12.76 -12.73
N ASP A 368 -11.81 -13.42 -11.58
CA ASP A 368 -10.93 -13.05 -10.47
C ASP A 368 -9.55 -13.72 -10.62
N ILE A 369 -9.43 -14.74 -11.49
CA ILE A 369 -8.25 -15.61 -11.64
C ILE A 369 -7.44 -15.25 -12.89
N VAL A 370 -8.08 -14.86 -13.99
CA VAL A 370 -7.40 -14.72 -15.30
C VAL A 370 -6.36 -13.61 -15.31
N ASP A 371 -6.66 -12.45 -14.72
CA ASP A 371 -5.78 -11.27 -14.79
C ASP A 371 -4.60 -11.35 -13.80
N ASP A 372 -4.79 -11.98 -12.64
CA ASP A 372 -3.78 -12.14 -11.59
C ASP A 372 -4.00 -13.47 -10.84
N PRO A 373 -3.56 -14.61 -11.42
CA PRO A 373 -3.89 -15.94 -10.88
C PRO A 373 -3.15 -16.20 -9.57
N PRO A 374 -3.87 -16.39 -8.46
CA PRO A 374 -3.23 -16.67 -7.18
C PRO A 374 -2.67 -18.10 -7.13
N LEU A 375 -1.91 -18.37 -6.08
CA LEU A 375 -1.30 -19.65 -5.76
C LEU A 375 -2.08 -20.33 -4.64
N PHE A 376 -2.15 -21.66 -4.72
CA PHE A 376 -2.58 -22.55 -3.66
C PHE A 376 -1.34 -23.22 -3.02
N LEU A 377 -1.26 -23.16 -1.69
CA LEU A 377 -0.22 -23.78 -0.89
C LEU A 377 -0.82 -24.87 0.00
N ALA A 378 -0.23 -26.06 -0.04
CA ALA A 378 -0.44 -27.12 0.94
C ALA A 378 0.91 -27.65 1.42
N THR A 379 1.01 -28.03 2.69
CA THR A 379 2.26 -28.52 3.30
C THR A 379 2.01 -29.79 4.09
N ASN A 380 3.05 -30.58 4.35
CA ASN A 380 2.94 -31.86 5.05
C ASN A 380 3.43 -31.84 6.50
N GLY A 381 3.78 -30.67 7.05
CA GLY A 381 4.36 -30.56 8.40
C GLY A 381 5.75 -31.20 8.56
N MET A 382 6.38 -31.65 7.46
CA MET A 382 7.77 -32.14 7.44
C MET A 382 8.73 -31.17 6.73
N GLY A 383 8.19 -30.13 6.08
CA GLY A 383 8.95 -29.20 5.23
C GLY A 383 8.66 -29.37 3.74
N GLY A 384 7.96 -30.43 3.33
CA GLY A 384 7.49 -30.59 1.95
C GLY A 384 6.32 -29.65 1.64
N MET A 385 6.17 -29.28 0.38
CA MET A 385 5.11 -28.39 -0.09
C MET A 385 4.50 -28.83 -1.44
N CYS A 386 3.26 -28.44 -1.64
CA CYS A 386 2.60 -28.29 -2.93
C CYS A 386 2.34 -26.79 -3.12
N ARG A 387 2.91 -26.20 -4.17
CA ARG A 387 2.71 -24.79 -4.56
C ARG A 387 2.21 -24.77 -6.00
N ALA A 388 0.90 -24.63 -6.16
CA ALA A 388 0.22 -24.77 -7.45
C ALA A 388 -0.49 -23.47 -7.84
N SER A 389 -0.40 -23.05 -9.10
CA SER A 389 -1.22 -21.93 -9.58
C SER A 389 -2.70 -22.33 -9.65
N VAL A 390 -3.57 -21.40 -9.26
CA VAL A 390 -5.02 -21.56 -9.43
C VAL A 390 -5.39 -21.52 -10.90
N ALA A 391 -4.65 -20.81 -11.75
CA ALA A 391 -4.67 -21.04 -13.18
C ALA A 391 -4.01 -22.40 -13.48
N TRP A 392 -4.83 -23.45 -13.49
CA TRP A 392 -4.39 -24.83 -13.63
C TRP A 392 -3.38 -24.98 -14.78
N THR A 393 -2.28 -25.69 -14.54
CA THR A 393 -1.12 -25.89 -15.45
C THR A 393 -0.19 -24.69 -15.69
N ALA A 394 -0.53 -23.49 -15.20
CA ALA A 394 0.37 -22.35 -15.26
C ALA A 394 1.59 -22.56 -14.35
N LEU A 395 2.72 -22.05 -14.82
CA LEU A 395 4.04 -22.22 -14.21
C LEU A 395 4.77 -20.87 -14.13
N PRO A 396 4.20 -19.86 -13.45
CA PRO A 396 4.78 -18.51 -13.37
C PRO A 396 6.21 -18.49 -12.80
N SER A 397 6.58 -19.45 -11.96
CA SER A 397 7.88 -19.51 -11.30
C SER A 397 8.51 -20.91 -11.30
N ARG A 398 9.85 -21.01 -11.24
CA ARG A 398 10.60 -22.26 -11.07
C ARG A 398 10.23 -23.03 -9.79
N TYR A 399 9.62 -22.36 -8.82
CA TYR A 399 9.22 -22.93 -7.53
C TYR A 399 7.81 -23.54 -7.54
N ASP A 400 7.08 -23.45 -8.65
CA ASP A 400 5.79 -24.12 -8.80
C ASP A 400 5.99 -25.64 -8.89
N ALA A 401 5.33 -26.39 -8.01
CA ALA A 401 5.27 -27.84 -8.06
C ALA A 401 4.04 -28.38 -7.34
N LEU A 402 3.47 -29.46 -7.90
CA LEU A 402 2.48 -30.29 -7.24
C LEU A 402 3.10 -31.10 -6.09
N LEU A 403 4.37 -31.51 -6.18
CA LEU A 403 5.12 -32.12 -5.07
C LEU A 403 6.59 -31.66 -5.07
N ALA A 404 6.92 -30.84 -4.08
CA ALA A 404 8.28 -30.54 -3.66
C ALA A 404 8.55 -31.23 -2.32
N ALA A 405 9.32 -32.31 -2.33
CA ALA A 405 9.49 -33.21 -1.20
C ALA A 405 10.61 -32.76 -0.26
N ASN A 406 10.41 -32.95 1.04
CA ASN A 406 11.48 -32.89 2.04
C ASN A 406 11.96 -34.32 2.34
N LEU A 407 13.10 -34.73 1.76
CA LEU A 407 13.51 -36.13 1.80
C LEU A 407 14.03 -36.55 3.18
N HIS A 408 14.57 -35.62 3.97
CA HIS A 408 15.02 -35.91 5.33
C HIS A 408 13.86 -36.32 6.26
N PRO A 409 13.98 -37.42 7.01
CA PRO A 409 12.87 -37.96 7.82
C PRO A 409 12.54 -37.13 9.07
N ASP A 410 13.54 -36.46 9.64
CA ASP A 410 13.44 -35.89 10.99
C ASP A 410 13.61 -34.37 11.10
N VAL A 411 14.08 -33.69 10.03
CA VAL A 411 14.34 -32.25 10.01
C VAL A 411 14.04 -31.69 8.62
N PRO A 412 13.69 -30.40 8.49
CA PRO A 412 13.55 -29.75 7.20
C PRO A 412 14.91 -29.51 6.53
N GLU A 413 14.95 -29.69 5.21
CA GLU A 413 16.08 -29.45 4.30
C GLU A 413 15.58 -28.88 2.96
N ASP A 414 16.53 -28.60 2.06
CA ASP A 414 16.23 -28.15 0.70
C ASP A 414 15.27 -29.10 -0.01
N ARG A 415 14.18 -28.55 -0.54
CA ARG A 415 13.12 -29.34 -1.15
C ARG A 415 13.56 -29.87 -2.50
N ARG A 416 13.26 -31.14 -2.77
CA ARG A 416 13.45 -31.77 -4.09
C ARG A 416 12.18 -31.66 -4.91
N MET A 417 12.28 -31.01 -6.07
CA MET A 417 11.18 -30.87 -7.03
C MET A 417 11.04 -32.17 -7.80
N LEU A 418 9.93 -32.88 -7.62
CA LEU A 418 9.72 -34.22 -8.21
C LEU A 418 8.50 -34.28 -9.13
N PHE A 419 7.41 -33.59 -8.78
CA PHE A 419 6.20 -33.53 -9.60
C PHE A 419 5.79 -32.07 -9.82
N THR A 420 6.06 -31.55 -11.01
CA THR A 420 5.93 -30.12 -11.29
C THR A 420 4.52 -29.75 -11.72
N ARG A 421 3.92 -30.52 -12.65
CA ARG A 421 2.63 -30.18 -13.25
C ARG A 421 1.90 -31.43 -13.75
N CYS A 422 0.58 -31.39 -13.74
CA CYS A 422 -0.28 -32.41 -14.37
C CYS A 422 -1.12 -31.76 -15.47
N ARG A 423 -0.81 -32.06 -16.74
CA ARG A 423 -1.65 -31.69 -17.89
C ARG A 423 -2.76 -32.72 -18.03
N GLY A 424 -3.93 -32.32 -18.54
CA GLY A 424 -5.02 -33.28 -18.69
C GLY A 424 -6.02 -32.91 -19.77
N TRP A 425 -6.65 -33.94 -20.34
CA TRP A 425 -7.67 -33.83 -21.36
C TRP A 425 -8.83 -34.75 -21.05
N VAL A 426 -10.02 -34.31 -21.43
CA VAL A 426 -11.21 -35.15 -21.47
C VAL A 426 -11.53 -35.45 -22.94
N ILE A 427 -11.68 -36.73 -23.26
CA ILE A 427 -12.00 -37.22 -24.60
C ILE A 427 -13.36 -37.88 -24.59
N PHE A 428 -14.24 -37.46 -25.49
CA PHE A 428 -15.55 -38.07 -25.74
C PHE A 428 -15.83 -38.13 -27.23
N GLN A 429 -16.11 -39.31 -27.77
CA GLN A 429 -16.41 -39.54 -29.20
C GLN A 429 -15.40 -38.88 -30.18
N GLY A 430 -14.11 -38.87 -29.82
CA GLY A 430 -13.04 -38.27 -30.62
C GLY A 430 -12.88 -36.76 -30.47
N PHE A 431 -13.77 -36.06 -29.74
CA PHE A 431 -13.57 -34.68 -29.33
C PHE A 431 -12.66 -34.65 -28.10
N SER A 432 -11.61 -33.83 -28.12
CA SER A 432 -10.65 -33.68 -27.03
C SER A 432 -10.68 -32.24 -26.51
N GLN A 433 -10.85 -32.11 -25.20
CA GLN A 433 -10.85 -30.82 -24.51
C GLN A 433 -9.78 -30.81 -23.42
N GLU A 434 -8.90 -29.81 -23.46
CA GLU A 434 -7.90 -29.60 -22.41
C GLU A 434 -8.53 -29.03 -21.12
N ILE A 435 -8.05 -29.51 -19.98
CA ILE A 435 -8.35 -28.99 -18.65
C ILE A 435 -7.41 -27.79 -18.40
N CYS A 436 -7.90 -26.58 -18.65
CA CYS A 436 -7.12 -25.35 -18.57
C CYS A 436 -7.95 -24.18 -18.01
N VAL A 437 -7.32 -23.01 -17.87
CA VAL A 437 -7.96 -21.78 -17.33
C VAL A 437 -9.15 -21.29 -18.16
N ASP A 438 -9.23 -21.63 -19.45
CA ASP A 438 -10.37 -21.27 -20.29
C ASP A 438 -11.64 -22.04 -19.96
N SER A 439 -11.48 -23.25 -19.44
CA SER A 439 -12.57 -24.10 -18.97
C SER A 439 -12.79 -23.97 -17.45
N LEU A 440 -11.95 -23.22 -16.74
CA LEU A 440 -12.05 -23.02 -15.30
C LEU A 440 -13.24 -22.10 -14.99
N ASP A 441 -14.13 -22.57 -14.13
CA ASP A 441 -15.29 -21.80 -13.68
C ASP A 441 -15.05 -21.21 -12.29
N ALA A 442 -14.56 -22.02 -11.35
CA ALA A 442 -14.37 -21.61 -9.97
C ALA A 442 -13.26 -22.36 -9.24
N PHE A 443 -12.69 -21.73 -8.21
CA PHE A 443 -11.73 -22.29 -7.27
C PHE A 443 -12.15 -22.00 -5.82
N ARG A 444 -11.94 -22.95 -4.91
CA ARG A 444 -12.08 -22.73 -3.45
C ARG A 444 -11.14 -23.62 -2.64
N VAL A 445 -10.89 -23.25 -1.39
CA VAL A 445 -10.18 -24.07 -0.41
C VAL A 445 -11.14 -24.55 0.67
N VAL A 446 -11.11 -25.84 0.98
CA VAL A 446 -11.88 -26.45 2.09
C VAL A 446 -10.97 -27.45 2.80
N ASP A 447 -10.82 -27.31 4.11
CA ASP A 447 -9.98 -28.19 4.95
C ASP A 447 -8.58 -28.45 4.36
N GLU A 448 -7.85 -27.36 4.05
CA GLU A 448 -6.48 -27.40 3.49
C GLU A 448 -6.39 -28.11 2.11
N THR A 449 -7.52 -28.36 1.45
CA THR A 449 -7.61 -28.95 0.11
C THR A 449 -8.12 -27.90 -0.88
N GLY A 450 -7.41 -27.72 -1.99
CA GLY A 450 -7.84 -26.87 -3.09
C GLY A 450 -8.78 -27.63 -4.02
N TYR A 451 -9.87 -26.99 -4.44
CA TYR A 451 -10.84 -27.55 -5.38
C TYR A 451 -11.04 -26.62 -6.57
N TRP A 452 -10.88 -27.15 -7.78
CA TRP A 452 -11.15 -26.48 -9.05
C TRP A 452 -12.39 -27.08 -9.68
N ARG A 453 -13.29 -26.25 -10.18
CA ARG A 453 -14.45 -26.67 -10.98
C ARG A 453 -14.24 -26.24 -12.42
N PHE A 454 -14.29 -27.19 -13.34
CA PHE A 454 -14.18 -26.96 -14.78
C PHE A 454 -15.49 -27.28 -15.49
N HIS A 455 -15.86 -26.44 -16.44
CA HIS A 455 -16.91 -26.72 -17.43
C HIS A 455 -16.24 -27.10 -18.74
N LEU A 456 -16.27 -28.38 -19.10
CA LEU A 456 -15.53 -28.93 -20.23
C LEU A 456 -16.50 -29.34 -21.35
N PRO A 457 -16.49 -28.67 -22.51
CA PRO A 457 -17.26 -29.10 -23.67
C PRO A 457 -16.94 -30.55 -24.05
N SER A 458 -17.97 -31.36 -24.30
CA SER A 458 -17.83 -32.75 -24.77
C SER A 458 -18.23 -32.93 -26.25
N GLY A 459 -18.66 -31.85 -26.92
CA GLY A 459 -19.17 -31.87 -28.30
C GLY A 459 -20.70 -31.87 -28.36
N GLN A 460 -21.26 -31.70 -29.57
CA GLN A 460 -22.72 -31.71 -29.82
C GLN A 460 -23.56 -30.70 -28.99
N GLY A 461 -22.93 -29.64 -28.47
CA GLY A 461 -23.58 -28.68 -27.58
C GLY A 461 -23.75 -29.20 -26.14
N GLU A 462 -23.08 -30.31 -25.79
CA GLU A 462 -23.01 -30.86 -24.44
C GLU A 462 -21.67 -30.53 -23.76
N HIS A 463 -21.66 -30.61 -22.44
CA HIS A 463 -20.46 -30.47 -21.61
C HIS A 463 -20.53 -31.39 -20.39
N ILE A 464 -19.38 -31.57 -19.73
CA ILE A 464 -19.31 -32.14 -18.38
C ILE A 464 -18.85 -31.07 -17.39
N VAL A 465 -19.17 -31.29 -16.12
CA VAL A 465 -18.57 -30.56 -15.01
C VAL A 465 -17.59 -31.49 -14.30
N LEU A 466 -16.32 -31.07 -14.23
CA LEU A 466 -15.24 -31.81 -13.59
C LEU A 466 -14.77 -31.03 -12.37
N THR A 467 -14.82 -31.65 -11.20
CA THR A 467 -14.21 -31.12 -9.98
C THR A 467 -12.87 -31.81 -9.74
N VAL A 468 -11.80 -31.02 -9.66
CA VAL A 468 -10.45 -31.49 -9.32
C VAL A 468 -10.12 -31.06 -7.90
N GLY A 469 -9.77 -32.00 -7.03
CA GLY A 469 -9.31 -31.74 -5.67
C GLY A 469 -7.82 -32.02 -5.53
N LEU A 470 -7.06 -31.14 -4.88
CA LEU A 470 -5.62 -31.29 -4.65
C LEU A 470 -5.30 -31.09 -3.16
N ARG A 471 -4.66 -32.09 -2.55
CA ARG A 471 -4.19 -32.01 -1.17
C ARG A 471 -2.82 -32.63 -0.99
N MET A 472 -2.11 -32.15 0.03
CA MET A 472 -0.88 -32.77 0.52
C MET A 472 -1.17 -33.51 1.82
N ILE A 473 -0.62 -34.72 1.98
CA ILE A 473 -0.88 -35.57 3.15
C ILE A 473 0.05 -35.20 4.29
N GLU A 474 -0.50 -34.90 5.46
CA GLU A 474 0.27 -34.61 6.66
C GLU A 474 1.19 -35.78 7.04
N GLY A 475 2.47 -35.47 7.28
CA GLY A 475 3.48 -36.46 7.66
C GLY A 475 3.99 -37.35 6.52
N GLU A 476 3.61 -37.09 5.27
CA GLU A 476 4.06 -37.86 4.10
C GLU A 476 4.48 -36.91 2.97
N ASN A 477 5.53 -37.24 2.21
CA ASN A 477 5.82 -36.57 0.93
C ASN A 477 4.88 -37.12 -0.15
N ARG A 478 3.59 -36.86 0.02
CA ARG A 478 2.52 -37.41 -0.81
C ARG A 478 1.51 -36.33 -1.14
N VAL A 479 1.16 -36.25 -2.43
CA VAL A 479 0.00 -35.49 -2.90
C VAL A 479 -1.03 -36.41 -3.52
N GLU A 480 -2.28 -36.00 -3.38
CA GLU A 480 -3.43 -36.66 -3.95
C GLU A 480 -4.21 -35.68 -4.81
N ILE A 481 -4.48 -36.08 -6.05
CA ILE A 481 -5.28 -35.32 -7.01
C ILE A 481 -6.50 -36.16 -7.36
N SER A 482 -7.67 -35.73 -6.93
CA SER A 482 -8.93 -36.39 -7.22
C SER A 482 -9.65 -35.73 -8.38
N PHE A 483 -10.03 -36.52 -9.38
CA PHE A 483 -10.80 -36.10 -10.53
C PHE A 483 -12.21 -36.68 -10.39
N PHE A 484 -13.18 -35.81 -10.14
CA PHE A 484 -14.57 -36.19 -9.94
C PHE A 484 -15.44 -35.61 -11.04
N ARG A 485 -16.14 -36.45 -11.80
CA ARG A 485 -17.14 -35.98 -12.75
C ARG A 485 -18.45 -35.79 -12.03
N ASN A 486 -18.90 -34.55 -11.93
CA ASN A 486 -20.19 -34.23 -11.33
C ASN A 486 -21.32 -34.88 -12.13
N ARG A 487 -22.40 -35.24 -11.43
CA ARG A 487 -23.61 -35.76 -12.05
C ARG A 487 -24.27 -34.70 -12.93
N ALA A 488 -24.90 -35.14 -14.00
CA ALA A 488 -25.66 -34.29 -14.92
C ALA A 488 -26.86 -33.62 -14.23
N ASP A 489 -27.39 -34.24 -13.15
CA ASP A 489 -28.49 -33.75 -12.31
C ASP A 489 -29.71 -33.21 -13.09
N GLY A 490 -29.97 -33.77 -14.28
CA GLY A 490 -31.08 -33.37 -15.16
C GLY A 490 -30.93 -32.01 -15.84
N ARG A 491 -29.74 -31.39 -15.81
CA ARG A 491 -29.45 -30.12 -16.51
C ARG A 491 -29.51 -30.32 -18.03
N ARG A 492 -30.05 -29.34 -18.76
CA ARG A 492 -29.98 -29.34 -20.23
C ARG A 492 -28.54 -29.13 -20.67
N SER A 493 -28.14 -29.79 -21.76
CA SER A 493 -26.79 -29.67 -22.34
C SER A 493 -25.64 -30.22 -21.48
N THR A 494 -25.91 -31.13 -20.54
CA THR A 494 -24.87 -31.93 -19.85
C THR A 494 -24.89 -33.37 -20.33
N LEU A 495 -23.70 -33.95 -20.54
CA LEU A 495 -23.56 -35.35 -20.95
C LEU A 495 -24.08 -36.28 -19.85
N THR A 496 -24.90 -37.27 -20.22
CA THR A 496 -25.58 -38.17 -19.27
C THR A 496 -24.61 -38.95 -18.38
N ASP A 497 -25.04 -39.27 -17.16
CA ASP A 497 -24.21 -39.97 -16.17
C ASP A 497 -23.72 -41.34 -16.63
N THR A 498 -24.46 -42.00 -17.52
CA THR A 498 -24.17 -43.34 -18.02
C THR A 498 -23.11 -43.36 -19.12
N GLU A 499 -22.91 -42.27 -19.86
CA GLU A 499 -21.91 -42.20 -20.93
C GLU A 499 -20.51 -41.99 -20.32
N PRO A 500 -19.53 -42.89 -20.48
CA PRO A 500 -18.18 -42.67 -19.95
C PRO A 500 -17.43 -41.63 -20.80
N VAL A 501 -16.61 -40.80 -20.14
CA VAL A 501 -15.58 -40.00 -20.82
C VAL A 501 -14.21 -40.61 -20.52
N GLN A 502 -13.27 -40.48 -21.45
CA GLN A 502 -11.88 -40.86 -21.21
C GLN A 502 -11.13 -39.67 -20.62
N LEU A 503 -10.54 -39.84 -19.44
CA LEU A 503 -9.64 -38.87 -18.82
C LEU A 503 -8.20 -39.25 -19.15
N VAL A 504 -7.46 -38.33 -19.77
CA VAL A 504 -6.04 -38.47 -20.09
C VAL A 504 -5.25 -37.54 -19.17
N LEU A 505 -4.32 -38.05 -18.38
CA LEU A 505 -3.49 -37.26 -17.45
C LEU A 505 -2.01 -37.43 -17.77
N ARG A 506 -1.32 -36.33 -18.02
CA ARG A 506 0.09 -36.31 -18.40
C ARG A 506 0.92 -35.55 -17.38
N PRO A 507 1.69 -36.25 -16.52
CA PRO A 507 2.55 -35.61 -15.55
C PRO A 507 3.83 -35.08 -16.19
N ASP A 508 4.27 -33.91 -15.73
CA ASP A 508 5.61 -33.37 -15.94
C ASP A 508 6.38 -33.50 -14.62
N ILE A 509 7.50 -34.22 -14.66
CA ILE A 509 8.35 -34.57 -13.52
C ILE A 509 9.74 -33.95 -13.69
N GLU A 510 10.41 -33.75 -12.56
CA GLU A 510 11.77 -33.24 -12.51
C GLU A 510 12.54 -33.98 -11.42
N ASP A 511 13.85 -33.74 -11.34
CA ASP A 511 14.66 -34.10 -10.18
C ASP A 511 15.72 -33.02 -9.98
N ARG A 512 15.41 -32.02 -9.15
CA ARG A 512 16.30 -30.88 -8.89
C ARG A 512 16.06 -30.26 -7.52
N SER A 513 17.06 -29.51 -7.03
CA SER A 513 16.82 -28.57 -5.94
C SER A 513 15.82 -27.51 -6.40
N PHE A 514 14.89 -27.15 -5.52
CA PHE A 514 13.97 -26.03 -5.72
C PHE A 514 14.65 -24.69 -6.10
N HIS A 515 15.93 -24.46 -5.76
CA HIS A 515 16.68 -23.26 -6.19
C HIS A 515 17.21 -23.32 -7.64
N GLU A 516 17.28 -24.50 -8.24
CA GLU A 516 17.85 -24.73 -9.57
C GLU A 516 16.76 -24.79 -10.65
N THR A 517 17.19 -24.88 -11.91
CA THR A 517 16.31 -25.15 -13.05
C THR A 517 16.81 -26.38 -13.79
N THR A 518 15.88 -27.19 -14.31
CA THR A 518 16.25 -28.32 -15.17
C THR A 518 16.63 -27.79 -16.54
N LYS A 519 17.80 -28.18 -17.02
CA LYS A 519 18.26 -27.98 -18.40
C LYS A 519 18.53 -29.35 -19.01
N ALA A 520 17.76 -29.72 -20.02
CA ALA A 520 17.75 -31.06 -20.60
C ALA A 520 19.15 -31.47 -21.11
N TYR A 521 19.85 -30.53 -21.74
CA TYR A 521 21.17 -30.73 -22.35
C TYR A 521 22.31 -30.98 -21.34
N LEU A 522 22.08 -30.77 -20.03
CA LEU A 522 23.06 -31.08 -18.98
C LEU A 522 23.05 -32.56 -18.57
N GLY A 523 22.35 -33.42 -19.33
CA GLY A 523 22.26 -34.86 -19.10
C GLY A 523 20.90 -35.43 -18.70
N PRO A 524 19.93 -34.67 -18.11
CA PRO A 524 18.59 -35.19 -17.85
C PRO A 524 17.90 -35.82 -19.07
N GLU A 525 18.14 -35.31 -20.29
CA GLU A 525 17.53 -35.82 -21.52
C GLU A 525 17.81 -37.30 -21.79
N PHE A 526 18.95 -37.82 -21.32
CA PHE A 526 19.31 -39.22 -21.41
C PHE A 526 18.96 -40.00 -20.14
N ARG A 527 19.18 -39.40 -18.96
CA ARG A 527 19.01 -40.06 -17.67
C ARG A 527 17.54 -40.29 -17.31
N PHE A 528 16.68 -39.30 -17.53
CA PHE A 528 15.30 -39.38 -17.04
C PHE A 528 14.48 -40.48 -17.73
N PRO A 529 14.52 -40.63 -19.08
CA PRO A 529 13.79 -41.71 -19.75
C PRO A 529 14.23 -43.11 -19.30
N SER A 530 15.53 -43.35 -19.07
CA SER A 530 16.04 -44.66 -18.63
C SER A 530 15.68 -45.01 -17.18
N ASN A 531 15.27 -44.01 -16.39
CA ASN A 531 15.01 -44.14 -14.97
C ASN A 531 13.52 -44.34 -14.65
N ILE A 532 12.69 -44.57 -15.67
CA ILE A 532 11.26 -44.87 -15.54
C ILE A 532 11.06 -46.38 -15.54
N THR A 533 10.37 -46.88 -14.52
CA THR A 533 9.92 -48.28 -14.42
C THR A 533 8.40 -48.31 -14.34
N PRO A 534 7.69 -48.87 -15.34
CA PRO A 534 6.24 -49.03 -15.26
C PRO A 534 5.86 -50.02 -14.16
N ILE A 535 4.74 -49.76 -13.49
CA ILE A 535 4.11 -50.62 -12.50
C ILE A 535 2.61 -50.77 -12.87
N PRO A 536 1.87 -51.76 -12.33
CA PRO A 536 0.52 -52.08 -12.82
C PRO A 536 -0.46 -50.90 -12.92
N GLU A 537 -0.39 -49.95 -11.98
CA GLU A 537 -1.29 -48.78 -11.92
C GLU A 537 -0.54 -47.46 -12.18
N GLY A 538 0.68 -47.50 -12.73
CA GLY A 538 1.47 -46.29 -12.99
C GLY A 538 2.95 -46.48 -13.27
N PHE A 539 3.80 -45.65 -12.66
CA PHE A 539 5.25 -45.75 -12.83
C PHE A 539 6.03 -45.32 -11.59
N ARG A 540 7.30 -45.75 -11.54
CA ARG A 540 8.32 -45.23 -10.63
C ARG A 540 9.43 -44.54 -11.41
N PHE A 541 9.83 -43.37 -10.93
CA PHE A 541 10.96 -42.61 -11.42
C PHE A 541 12.08 -42.63 -10.38
N HIS A 542 13.21 -43.24 -10.74
CA HIS A 542 14.40 -43.38 -9.88
C HIS A 542 15.56 -42.52 -10.43
N PRO A 543 15.52 -41.18 -10.28
CA PRO A 543 16.55 -40.32 -10.85
C PRO A 543 17.93 -40.57 -10.23
N GLU A 544 17.97 -40.87 -8.93
CA GLU A 544 19.17 -41.19 -8.16
C GLU A 544 18.93 -42.42 -7.27
N SER A 545 19.99 -42.94 -6.65
CA SER A 545 19.92 -44.20 -5.89
C SER A 545 19.23 -44.08 -4.53
N ASP A 546 19.12 -42.87 -3.97
CA ASP A 546 18.70 -42.64 -2.58
C ASP A 546 17.22 -42.26 -2.42
N HIS A 547 16.53 -41.93 -3.50
CA HIS A 547 15.11 -41.59 -3.51
C HIS A 547 14.42 -41.94 -4.84
N PHE A 548 13.08 -42.00 -4.82
CA PHE A 548 12.26 -42.19 -6.01
C PHE A 548 10.89 -41.54 -5.87
N LEU A 549 10.27 -41.29 -7.03
CA LEU A 549 8.90 -40.82 -7.15
C LEU A 549 8.03 -41.95 -7.70
N GLU A 550 6.96 -42.30 -7.00
CA GLU A 550 5.93 -43.23 -7.46
C GLU A 550 4.66 -42.45 -7.80
N LEU A 551 4.13 -42.61 -9.03
CA LEU A 551 2.84 -42.08 -9.44
C LEU A 551 1.91 -43.25 -9.80
N THR A 552 0.71 -43.26 -9.22
CA THR A 552 -0.34 -44.23 -9.52
C THR A 552 -1.68 -43.57 -9.76
N LEU A 553 -2.50 -44.16 -10.65
CA LEU A 553 -3.87 -43.74 -10.91
C LEU A 553 -4.82 -44.92 -10.62
N SER A 554 -5.79 -44.71 -9.73
CA SER A 554 -6.82 -45.71 -9.43
C SER A 554 -7.60 -46.07 -10.70
N GLU A 555 -7.74 -47.37 -11.02
CA GLU A 555 -8.43 -47.85 -12.23
C GLU A 555 -7.90 -47.19 -13.52
N GLY A 556 -6.61 -46.85 -13.55
CA GLY A 556 -5.94 -46.23 -14.68
C GLY A 556 -4.89 -47.14 -15.32
N GLU A 557 -4.62 -46.90 -16.59
CA GLU A 557 -3.53 -47.50 -17.34
C GLU A 557 -2.47 -46.44 -17.66
N PHE A 558 -1.19 -46.78 -17.52
CA PHE A 558 -0.08 -45.89 -17.86
C PHE A 558 0.59 -46.29 -19.16
N HIS A 559 0.73 -45.32 -20.06
CA HIS A 559 1.33 -45.47 -21.38
C HIS A 559 2.66 -44.74 -21.43
N ILE A 560 3.75 -45.46 -21.71
CA ILE A 560 5.09 -44.87 -21.85
C ILE A 560 5.17 -44.16 -23.19
N GLU A 561 5.25 -42.83 -23.14
CA GLU A 561 5.45 -41.98 -24.32
C GLU A 561 6.26 -40.75 -23.91
N PRO A 562 7.59 -40.85 -23.78
CA PRO A 562 8.41 -39.76 -23.25
C PRO A 562 8.36 -38.48 -24.10
N GLN A 563 8.24 -37.32 -23.46
CA GLN A 563 8.21 -36.01 -24.11
C GLN A 563 9.03 -34.99 -23.31
N TRP A 564 9.81 -34.18 -24.02
CA TRP A 564 10.44 -32.98 -23.46
C TRP A 564 9.72 -31.71 -23.93
N GLN A 565 9.55 -30.76 -23.02
CA GLN A 565 9.16 -29.40 -23.34
C GLN A 565 10.33 -28.48 -23.01
N TYR A 566 10.92 -27.88 -24.05
CA TYR A 566 12.10 -27.03 -23.91
C TYR A 566 11.71 -25.57 -23.73
N MET A 567 12.56 -24.82 -23.02
CA MET A 567 12.47 -23.36 -22.89
C MET A 567 11.14 -22.84 -22.30
N VAL A 568 10.51 -23.62 -21.41
CA VAL A 568 9.32 -23.20 -20.68
C VAL A 568 9.62 -21.91 -19.92
N TYR A 569 8.93 -20.83 -20.29
CA TYR A 569 9.18 -19.48 -19.79
C TYR A 569 8.52 -19.27 -18.42
N ARG A 570 9.29 -18.70 -17.48
CA ARG A 570 8.91 -18.38 -16.10
C ARG A 570 8.91 -16.86 -15.92
N PRO A 571 7.76 -16.17 -16.04
CA PRO A 571 7.70 -14.71 -15.98
C PRO A 571 8.24 -14.12 -14.68
N VAL A 572 8.06 -14.82 -13.54
CA VAL A 572 8.53 -14.34 -12.23
C VAL A 572 10.06 -14.36 -12.13
N GLU A 573 10.74 -15.33 -12.74
CA GLU A 573 12.21 -15.33 -12.79
C GLU A 573 12.75 -14.24 -13.72
N ALA A 574 12.10 -13.99 -14.85
CA ALA A 574 12.49 -12.90 -15.76
C ALA A 574 12.41 -11.55 -15.05
N GLU A 575 11.34 -11.30 -14.31
CA GLU A 575 11.18 -10.09 -13.52
C GLU A 575 12.25 -9.94 -12.43
N ARG A 576 12.71 -11.05 -11.84
CA ARG A 576 13.80 -11.08 -10.85
C ARG A 576 15.19 -10.95 -11.46
N GLY A 577 15.31 -10.79 -12.78
CA GLY A 577 16.58 -10.74 -13.51
C GLY A 577 17.33 -12.08 -13.53
N LEU A 578 16.62 -13.20 -13.34
CA LEU A 578 17.18 -14.55 -13.33
C LEU A 578 16.88 -15.26 -14.65
N ASP A 579 17.56 -16.38 -14.94
CA ASP A 579 17.25 -17.20 -16.12
C ASP A 579 15.79 -17.68 -16.07
N PRO A 580 14.94 -17.24 -17.03
CA PRO A 580 13.51 -17.54 -16.98
C PRO A 580 13.14 -18.82 -17.73
N HIS A 581 14.08 -19.53 -18.35
CA HIS A 581 13.76 -20.72 -19.15
C HIS A 581 14.09 -22.00 -18.40
N SER A 582 13.18 -22.97 -18.39
CA SER A 582 13.40 -24.32 -17.84
C SER A 582 12.91 -25.39 -18.81
N ASP A 583 13.49 -26.58 -18.77
CA ASP A 583 13.03 -27.73 -19.55
C ASP A 583 12.26 -28.71 -18.65
N LEU A 584 11.17 -29.28 -19.15
CA LEU A 584 10.32 -30.23 -18.41
C LEU A 584 10.25 -31.57 -19.11
N PHE A 585 10.30 -32.65 -18.33
CA PHE A 585 10.20 -34.02 -18.82
C PHE A 585 8.86 -34.64 -18.43
N SER A 586 8.25 -35.36 -19.37
CA SER A 586 7.04 -36.13 -19.14
C SER A 586 7.26 -37.57 -19.60
N PRO A 587 7.14 -38.58 -18.72
CA PRO A 587 7.48 -39.96 -19.06
C PRO A 587 6.42 -40.64 -19.96
N GLY A 588 5.21 -40.09 -20.01
CA GLY A 588 4.06 -40.72 -20.63
C GLY A 588 2.76 -40.12 -20.11
N TYR A 589 1.65 -40.83 -20.28
CA TYR A 589 0.34 -40.38 -19.80
C TYR A 589 -0.48 -41.54 -19.23
N PHE A 590 -1.41 -41.21 -18.35
CA PHE A 590 -2.41 -42.12 -17.82
C PHE A 590 -3.72 -42.00 -18.58
N THR A 591 -4.47 -43.08 -18.69
CA THR A 591 -5.85 -43.11 -19.21
C THR A 591 -6.77 -43.83 -18.24
N THR A 592 -7.98 -43.32 -18.05
CA THR A 592 -9.05 -44.00 -17.30
C THR A 592 -10.42 -43.57 -17.83
N GLU A 593 -11.45 -44.37 -17.58
CA GLU A 593 -12.85 -44.01 -17.86
C GLU A 593 -13.49 -43.33 -16.63
N LEU A 594 -14.36 -42.36 -16.88
CA LEU A 594 -15.04 -41.60 -15.82
C LEU A 594 -16.53 -41.37 -16.16
N ARG A 595 -17.43 -41.98 -15.39
CA ARG A 595 -18.90 -41.78 -15.50
C ARG A 595 -19.40 -40.69 -14.55
N GLY A 596 -20.66 -40.28 -14.71
CA GLY A 596 -21.27 -39.26 -13.86
C GLY A 596 -21.39 -39.72 -12.40
N GLY A 597 -20.77 -38.98 -11.48
CA GLY A 597 -20.69 -39.31 -10.06
C GLY A 597 -19.52 -40.24 -9.68
N GLU A 598 -18.63 -40.56 -10.62
CA GLU A 598 -17.41 -41.33 -10.33
C GLU A 598 -16.22 -40.41 -10.02
N GLU A 599 -15.26 -40.98 -9.27
CA GLU A 599 -14.02 -40.33 -8.89
C GLU A 599 -12.82 -41.20 -9.28
N ARG A 600 -11.72 -40.58 -9.71
CA ARG A 600 -10.42 -41.23 -9.92
C ARG A 600 -9.34 -40.46 -9.16
N LEU A 601 -8.44 -41.19 -8.51
CA LEU A 601 -7.40 -40.64 -7.64
C LEU A 601 -6.02 -40.87 -8.24
N LEU A 602 -5.33 -39.78 -8.57
CA LEU A 602 -3.91 -39.78 -8.90
C LEU A 602 -3.12 -39.53 -7.61
N VAL A 603 -2.21 -40.43 -7.26
CA VAL A 603 -1.34 -40.32 -6.08
C VAL A 603 0.10 -40.19 -6.54
N ALA A 604 0.79 -39.16 -6.06
CA ALA A 604 2.23 -39.01 -6.23
C ALA A 604 2.93 -39.08 -4.86
N LYS A 605 3.91 -39.97 -4.72
CA LYS A 605 4.61 -40.22 -3.46
C LYS A 605 6.13 -40.23 -3.66
N ALA A 606 6.84 -39.42 -2.89
CA ALA A 606 8.30 -39.44 -2.84
C ALA A 606 8.79 -40.27 -1.64
N LEU A 607 9.73 -41.18 -1.89
CA LEU A 607 10.25 -42.14 -0.92
C LEU A 607 11.78 -42.21 -0.98
N ARG A 608 12.45 -42.58 0.13
CA ARG A 608 13.88 -42.88 0.15
C ARG A 608 14.14 -44.37 -0.09
N SER A 609 15.18 -44.70 -0.85
CA SER A 609 15.56 -46.08 -1.19
C SER A 609 16.18 -46.88 -0.03
N THR A 610 16.72 -46.23 1.00
CA THR A 610 17.40 -46.91 2.13
C THR A 610 16.45 -47.53 3.16
N ALA A 611 15.14 -47.49 2.94
CA ALA A 611 14.16 -48.19 3.77
C ALA A 611 14.13 -49.70 3.44
N SER A 612 15.20 -50.43 3.80
CA SER A 612 15.04 -51.83 4.20
C SER A 612 14.43 -51.86 5.61
N GLN A 613 13.17 -51.45 5.74
CA GLN A 613 12.35 -51.77 6.90
C GLN A 613 11.12 -52.51 6.39
N SER A 614 10.89 -53.65 7.02
CA SER A 614 9.77 -54.54 6.78
C SER A 614 8.49 -53.77 6.48
N SER A 615 7.82 -54.17 5.40
CA SER A 615 6.52 -53.67 4.97
C SER A 615 5.50 -53.56 6.11
N ALA A 616 5.61 -54.38 7.15
CA ALA A 616 4.74 -54.37 8.32
C ALA A 616 4.91 -53.15 9.27
N ALA A 617 6.08 -52.52 9.37
CA ALA A 617 6.30 -51.38 10.28
C ALA A 617 5.96 -50.02 9.65
N ALA A 618 6.15 -49.89 8.33
CA ALA A 618 5.71 -48.73 7.56
C ALA A 618 4.17 -48.71 7.44
N GLU A 619 3.52 -49.87 7.30
CA GLU A 619 2.06 -50.00 7.34
C GLU A 619 1.46 -49.72 8.73
N ALA A 620 2.14 -50.11 9.81
CA ALA A 620 1.72 -49.80 11.19
C ALA A 620 1.93 -48.33 11.60
N ALA A 621 2.90 -47.62 10.99
CA ALA A 621 3.05 -46.18 11.14
C ALA A 621 2.05 -45.38 10.25
N CYS A 622 1.55 -45.99 9.17
CA CYS A 622 0.51 -45.44 8.29
C CYS A 622 -0.90 -45.50 8.89
N SER A 623 -1.09 -46.11 10.08
CA SER A 623 -2.38 -46.25 10.75
C SER A 623 -2.50 -45.35 12.00
N SER A 624 -2.15 -44.06 11.90
CA SER A 624 -2.52 -43.13 12.98
C SER A 624 -4.05 -42.92 12.99
N PRO A 625 -4.71 -42.86 14.15
CA PRO A 625 -6.17 -42.75 14.23
C PRO A 625 -6.72 -41.36 13.89
N ASP A 626 -5.87 -40.38 13.56
CA ASP A 626 -6.19 -38.95 13.53
C ASP A 626 -6.18 -38.36 12.10
N ARG A 627 -6.28 -39.20 11.06
CA ARG A 627 -6.45 -38.71 9.68
C ARG A 627 -7.78 -37.95 9.61
N LYS A 628 -7.72 -36.60 9.53
CA LYS A 628 -8.88 -35.76 9.20
C LYS A 628 -9.59 -36.42 8.01
N LYS A 629 -10.86 -36.76 8.22
CA LYS A 629 -11.67 -37.47 7.22
C LYS A 629 -11.72 -36.59 5.98
N ARG A 630 -11.34 -37.14 4.82
CA ARG A 630 -11.43 -36.44 3.55
C ARG A 630 -12.88 -35.99 3.34
N PRO A 631 -13.17 -34.69 3.13
CA PRO A 631 -14.51 -34.27 2.76
C PRO A 631 -14.89 -34.92 1.44
N SER A 632 -16.15 -35.36 1.31
CA SER A 632 -16.60 -35.99 0.08
C SER A 632 -16.58 -34.96 -1.05
N ILE A 633 -15.81 -35.21 -2.11
CA ILE A 633 -15.69 -34.26 -3.24
C ILE A 633 -17.05 -33.96 -3.89
N SER A 634 -18.00 -34.90 -3.82
CA SER A 634 -19.38 -34.71 -4.30
C SER A 634 -20.20 -33.70 -3.49
N GLU A 635 -19.81 -33.44 -2.25
CA GLU A 635 -20.47 -32.50 -1.34
C GLU A 635 -19.90 -31.09 -1.44
N ILE A 636 -18.78 -30.90 -2.13
CA ILE A 636 -18.18 -29.58 -2.32
C ILE A 636 -19.12 -28.71 -3.16
N ARG A 637 -19.52 -27.59 -2.55
CA ARG A 637 -20.39 -26.58 -3.16
C ARG A 637 -19.54 -25.41 -3.63
N PHE A 638 -19.96 -24.71 -4.67
CA PHE A 638 -19.26 -23.52 -5.20
C PHE A 638 -20.25 -22.35 -5.36
N ASP A 639 -21.47 -22.51 -4.86
CA ASP A 639 -22.56 -21.55 -4.79
C ASP A 639 -22.73 -20.95 -3.38
N GLU A 640 -21.84 -21.30 -2.44
CA GLU A 640 -21.84 -20.74 -1.09
C GLU A 640 -21.46 -19.26 -1.10
N THR A 641 -22.36 -18.44 -0.55
CA THR A 641 -22.16 -16.99 -0.36
C THR A 641 -21.64 -16.64 1.03
N SER A 642 -21.43 -17.62 1.91
CA SER A 642 -20.93 -17.38 3.27
C SER A 642 -19.42 -17.17 3.23
N HIS A 643 -19.00 -15.92 3.44
CA HIS A 643 -17.60 -15.56 3.47
C HIS A 643 -16.92 -15.99 4.78
N PRO A 644 -15.75 -16.64 4.75
CA PRO A 644 -15.01 -16.98 5.96
C PRO A 644 -14.53 -15.71 6.68
N ASP A 645 -14.50 -15.80 8.01
CA ASP A 645 -13.86 -14.80 8.85
C ASP A 645 -12.34 -14.77 8.57
N PRO A 646 -11.77 -13.61 8.20
CA PRO A 646 -10.33 -13.48 7.93
C PRO A 646 -9.44 -14.00 9.05
N LEU A 647 -9.80 -13.77 10.32
CA LEU A 647 -9.02 -14.22 11.47
C LEU A 647 -9.02 -15.74 11.59
N ILE A 648 -10.15 -16.39 11.31
CA ILE A 648 -10.23 -17.86 11.33
C ILE A 648 -9.32 -18.43 10.25
N LEU A 649 -9.38 -17.89 9.04
CA LEU A 649 -8.51 -18.31 7.93
C LEU A 649 -7.03 -18.12 8.29
N MET A 650 -6.63 -16.92 8.73
CA MET A 650 -5.24 -16.66 9.09
C MET A 650 -4.73 -17.59 10.19
N LYS A 651 -5.56 -17.89 11.20
CA LYS A 651 -5.20 -18.84 12.28
C LYS A 651 -5.02 -20.27 11.77
N GLN A 652 -5.85 -20.70 10.82
CA GLN A 652 -5.69 -22.01 10.17
C GLN A 652 -4.39 -22.04 9.37
N SER A 653 -4.11 -21.01 8.56
CA SER A 653 -2.90 -20.90 7.75
C SER A 653 -1.58 -20.88 8.54
N LEU A 654 -1.59 -20.59 9.84
CA LEU A 654 -0.39 -20.69 10.69
C LEU A 654 0.18 -22.13 10.73
N SER A 655 -0.66 -23.16 10.55
CA SER A 655 -0.21 -24.57 10.55
C SER A 655 0.79 -24.86 9.42
N ALA A 656 0.66 -24.18 8.28
CA ALA A 656 1.46 -24.42 7.10
C ALA A 656 2.98 -24.26 7.32
N TYR A 657 3.35 -23.39 8.27
CA TYR A 657 4.75 -23.06 8.60
C TYR A 657 5.34 -23.94 9.70
N ILE A 658 4.51 -24.63 10.48
CA ILE A 658 4.95 -25.44 11.61
C ILE A 658 5.44 -26.78 11.09
N VAL A 659 6.71 -27.08 11.32
CA VAL A 659 7.34 -28.32 10.87
C VAL A 659 7.93 -29.14 12.00
N ARG A 660 7.94 -30.45 11.82
CA ARG A 660 8.54 -31.40 12.75
C ARG A 660 10.06 -31.33 12.66
N ARG A 661 10.72 -31.21 13.82
CA ARG A 661 12.17 -31.29 13.95
C ARG A 661 12.52 -32.06 15.23
N LYS A 662 12.70 -33.38 15.16
CA LYS A 662 12.76 -34.22 16.37
C LYS A 662 13.91 -33.81 17.31
N PRO A 663 13.69 -33.79 18.64
CA PRO A 663 12.46 -34.09 19.37
C PRO A 663 11.46 -32.91 19.50
N PHE A 664 11.76 -31.77 18.88
CA PHE A 664 11.03 -30.52 18.99
C PHE A 664 10.20 -30.20 17.72
N SER A 665 10.00 -28.91 17.46
CA SER A 665 9.34 -28.34 16.29
C SER A 665 10.16 -27.16 15.80
N SER A 666 10.05 -26.83 14.52
CA SER A 666 10.67 -25.66 13.90
C SER A 666 9.66 -24.94 13.03
N ILE A 667 10.05 -23.80 12.47
CA ILE A 667 9.21 -22.97 11.61
C ILE A 667 9.93 -22.75 10.28
N ILE A 668 9.25 -23.07 9.18
CA ILE A 668 9.66 -22.61 7.86
C ILE A 668 9.35 -21.12 7.78
N ALA A 669 10.37 -20.29 7.59
CA ALA A 669 10.20 -18.83 7.62
C ALA A 669 9.26 -18.33 6.51
N GLY A 670 9.34 -18.96 5.33
CA GLY A 670 8.50 -18.62 4.18
C GLY A 670 8.59 -19.60 3.04
N TYR A 671 7.48 -19.74 2.33
CA TYR A 671 7.43 -20.49 1.08
C TYR A 671 7.49 -19.51 -0.11
N PRO A 672 8.23 -19.86 -1.18
CA PRO A 672 8.85 -21.17 -1.39
C PRO A 672 10.31 -21.32 -0.92
N TRP A 673 11.00 -20.24 -0.53
CA TRP A 673 12.46 -20.23 -0.47
C TRP A 673 13.09 -20.69 0.82
N PHE A 674 12.49 -20.35 1.95
CA PHE A 674 13.21 -20.39 3.22
C PHE A 674 13.06 -21.75 3.92
N LEU A 675 14.02 -22.00 4.80
CA LEU A 675 14.00 -23.06 5.81
C LEU A 675 13.83 -22.42 7.19
N ASP A 676 14.50 -22.97 8.20
CA ASP A 676 14.44 -22.54 9.58
C ASP A 676 15.32 -21.30 9.80
N TRP A 677 14.69 -20.12 9.85
CA TRP A 677 15.37 -18.87 10.23
C TRP A 677 15.04 -18.49 11.67
N GLY A 678 16.08 -18.19 12.45
CA GLY A 678 15.99 -17.94 13.89
C GLY A 678 15.15 -16.71 14.21
N ARG A 679 15.47 -15.56 13.61
CA ARG A 679 14.72 -14.32 13.80
C ARG A 679 13.22 -14.50 13.49
N ASP A 680 12.91 -14.98 12.29
CA ASP A 680 11.55 -15.20 11.81
C ASP A 680 10.77 -16.16 12.70
N SER A 681 11.39 -17.27 13.09
CA SER A 681 10.76 -18.26 13.98
C SER A 681 10.40 -17.65 15.34
N LEU A 682 11.26 -16.81 15.90
CA LEU A 682 11.04 -16.20 17.21
C LEU A 682 9.95 -15.13 17.17
N ILE A 683 9.88 -14.36 16.08
CA ILE A 683 8.76 -13.43 15.83
C ILE A 683 7.46 -14.23 15.63
N PHE A 684 7.49 -15.30 14.83
CA PHE A 684 6.35 -16.19 14.59
C PHE A 684 5.77 -16.79 15.87
N VAL A 685 6.65 -17.22 16.78
CA VAL A 685 6.27 -17.78 18.09
C VAL A 685 5.34 -16.86 18.87
N ARG A 686 5.52 -15.54 18.80
CA ARG A 686 4.65 -14.56 19.47
C ARG A 686 3.22 -14.64 18.96
N GLY A 687 3.03 -14.77 17.65
CA GLY A 687 1.72 -14.91 17.02
C GLY A 687 1.02 -16.23 17.37
N ILE A 688 1.71 -17.37 17.27
CA ILE A 688 1.11 -18.67 17.65
C ILE A 688 0.82 -18.77 19.15
N ALA A 689 1.64 -18.14 20.00
CA ALA A 689 1.36 -18.03 21.43
C ALA A 689 0.08 -17.22 21.68
N ALA A 690 -0.08 -16.06 21.01
CA ALA A 690 -1.29 -15.25 21.09
C ALA A 690 -2.54 -16.00 20.60
N ALA A 691 -2.39 -16.83 19.56
CA ALA A 691 -3.43 -17.70 19.01
C ALA A 691 -3.76 -18.93 19.89
N GLY A 692 -3.03 -19.14 21.00
CA GLY A 692 -3.28 -20.20 21.98
C GLY A 692 -2.45 -21.47 21.78
N GLN A 693 -1.61 -21.56 20.75
CA GLN A 693 -0.78 -22.74 20.44
C GLN A 693 0.52 -22.78 21.26
N THR A 694 0.40 -22.55 22.58
CA THR A 694 1.55 -22.38 23.49
C THR A 694 2.42 -23.63 23.63
N THR A 695 1.86 -24.82 23.45
CA THR A 695 2.63 -26.09 23.46
C THR A 695 3.63 -26.14 22.30
N ILE A 696 3.22 -25.72 21.11
CA ILE A 696 4.10 -25.68 19.93
C ILE A 696 5.13 -24.56 20.10
N ALA A 697 4.70 -23.38 20.55
CA ALA A 697 5.60 -22.26 20.86
C ALA A 697 6.74 -22.69 21.81
N ARG A 698 6.44 -23.42 22.89
CA ARG A 698 7.46 -23.95 23.80
C ARG A 698 8.45 -24.89 23.11
N LYS A 699 7.99 -25.79 22.23
CA LYS A 699 8.88 -26.69 21.49
C LYS A 699 9.85 -25.93 20.60
N VAL A 700 9.38 -24.91 19.88
CA VAL A 700 10.23 -24.05 19.03
C VAL A 700 11.24 -23.29 19.89
N LEU A 701 10.82 -22.70 21.01
CA LEU A 701 11.74 -21.99 21.92
C LEU A 701 12.82 -22.92 22.48
N LEU A 702 12.48 -24.14 22.91
CA LEU A 702 13.48 -25.11 23.38
C LEU A 702 14.45 -25.54 22.26
N GLN A 703 13.96 -25.63 21.02
CA GLN A 703 14.78 -25.94 19.85
C GLN A 703 15.85 -24.88 19.58
N PHE A 704 15.52 -23.59 19.68
CA PHE A 704 16.50 -22.50 19.49
C PHE A 704 17.38 -22.30 20.72
N GLY A 705 16.81 -22.27 21.92
CA GLY A 705 17.53 -22.00 23.15
C GLY A 705 18.65 -23.02 23.45
N ARG A 706 18.51 -24.27 23.01
CA ARG A 706 19.56 -25.29 23.18
C ARG A 706 20.86 -24.99 22.40
N PHE A 707 20.78 -24.13 21.39
CA PHE A 707 21.92 -23.72 20.55
C PHE A 707 22.56 -22.41 21.02
N GLU A 708 22.09 -21.82 22.12
CA GLU A 708 22.74 -20.65 22.70
C GLU A 708 24.18 -21.00 23.09
N GLU A 709 25.08 -20.12 22.68
CA GLU A 709 26.50 -20.18 23.03
C GLU A 709 27.02 -18.75 23.20
N ARG A 710 27.50 -18.42 24.41
CA ARG A 710 28.12 -17.12 24.74
C ARG A 710 27.29 -15.92 24.28
N GLY A 711 25.99 -15.98 24.52
CA GLY A 711 25.00 -14.93 24.23
C GLY A 711 24.48 -14.87 22.80
N THR A 712 24.99 -15.71 21.91
CA THR A 712 24.55 -15.73 20.51
C THR A 712 23.55 -16.86 20.26
N LEU A 713 22.69 -16.70 19.26
CA LEU A 713 21.80 -17.75 18.73
C LEU A 713 22.03 -17.88 17.22
N PRO A 714 21.80 -19.08 16.63
CA PRO A 714 21.84 -19.23 15.19
C PRO A 714 20.67 -18.49 14.52
N ASN A 715 20.97 -17.75 13.46
CA ASN A 715 19.98 -17.13 12.58
C ASN A 715 19.46 -18.10 11.51
N MET A 716 20.14 -19.22 11.25
CA MET A 716 19.66 -20.28 10.37
C MET A 716 19.94 -21.66 10.98
N ILE A 717 19.03 -22.62 10.79
CA ILE A 717 19.28 -24.03 11.06
C ILE A 717 19.14 -24.81 9.76
N ALA A 718 20.26 -25.13 9.12
CA ALA A 718 20.29 -25.88 7.86
C ALA A 718 20.47 -27.38 8.15
N GLY A 719 19.42 -28.18 7.93
CA GLY A 719 19.43 -29.58 8.30
C GLY A 719 19.72 -29.73 9.79
N GLU A 720 20.73 -30.50 10.19
CA GLU A 720 21.11 -30.69 11.60
C GLU A 720 22.03 -29.59 12.17
N HIS A 721 22.56 -28.70 11.32
CA HIS A 721 23.63 -27.78 11.70
C HIS A 721 23.12 -26.35 11.94
N PRO A 722 23.39 -25.75 13.12
CA PRO A 722 23.19 -24.31 13.31
C PRO A 722 24.20 -23.56 12.43
N ALA A 723 23.70 -22.74 11.52
CA ALA A 723 24.49 -21.94 10.59
C ALA A 723 24.20 -20.45 10.84
N ASN A 724 25.17 -19.59 10.53
CA ASN A 724 25.09 -18.12 10.66
C ASN A 724 24.68 -17.63 12.07
N ARG A 725 25.61 -17.01 12.82
CA ARG A 725 25.31 -16.41 14.14
C ARG A 725 25.38 -14.88 14.10
N ASP A 726 25.34 -14.29 12.90
CA ASP A 726 25.50 -12.85 12.67
C ASP A 726 24.15 -12.15 12.83
N THR A 727 23.68 -12.10 14.08
CA THR A 727 22.41 -11.48 14.46
C THR A 727 22.49 -10.84 15.84
N SER A 728 22.08 -9.58 15.94
CA SER A 728 21.96 -8.83 17.20
C SER A 728 20.52 -8.83 17.74
N ASP A 729 19.54 -9.14 16.92
CA ASP A 729 18.13 -9.11 17.29
C ASP A 729 17.57 -10.48 17.68
N ALA A 730 18.01 -11.59 17.06
CA ALA A 730 17.45 -12.91 17.35
C ALA A 730 17.58 -13.32 18.84
N PRO A 731 18.73 -13.15 19.53
CA PRO A 731 18.81 -13.43 20.97
C PRO A 731 17.85 -12.58 21.81
N LEU A 732 17.62 -11.33 21.44
CA LEU A 732 16.69 -10.46 22.15
C LEU A 732 15.23 -10.82 21.84
N TRP A 733 14.91 -11.15 20.59
CA TRP A 733 13.61 -11.72 20.21
C TRP A 733 13.31 -13.02 20.95
N PHE A 734 14.31 -13.86 21.21
CA PHE A 734 14.13 -15.06 22.03
C PHE A 734 13.62 -14.72 23.42
N VAL A 735 14.20 -13.71 24.07
CA VAL A 735 13.75 -13.23 25.39
C VAL A 735 12.29 -12.78 25.33
N ILE A 736 11.93 -11.96 24.34
CA ILE A 736 10.56 -11.46 24.14
C ILE A 736 9.58 -12.61 23.84
N ALA A 737 9.97 -13.58 23.03
CA ALA A 737 9.12 -14.71 22.67
C ALA A 737 8.86 -15.64 23.87
N VAL A 738 9.85 -15.87 24.74
CA VAL A 738 9.64 -16.61 26.01
C VAL A 738 8.68 -15.82 26.92
N ARG A 739 8.87 -14.50 27.08
CA ARG A 739 7.98 -13.63 27.85
C ARG A 739 6.53 -13.74 27.37
N ASP A 740 6.32 -13.55 26.07
CA ASP A 740 4.97 -13.54 25.46
C ASP A 740 4.32 -14.93 25.54
N CYS A 741 5.11 -16.01 25.41
CA CYS A 741 4.64 -17.39 25.58
C CYS A 741 4.21 -17.69 27.03
N ILE A 742 4.96 -17.22 28.03
CA ILE A 742 4.60 -17.34 29.45
C ILE A 742 3.33 -16.53 29.74
N ALA A 743 3.25 -15.29 29.26
CA ALA A 743 2.08 -14.44 29.44
C ALA A 743 0.81 -15.08 28.83
N ALA A 744 0.92 -15.67 27.63
CA ALA A 744 -0.20 -16.34 26.97
C ALA A 744 -0.61 -17.66 27.66
N SER A 745 0.36 -18.46 28.12
CA SER A 745 0.09 -19.75 28.77
C SER A 745 -0.24 -19.67 30.26
N LYS A 746 0.10 -18.55 30.91
CA LYS A 746 0.04 -18.34 32.36
C LYS A 746 0.78 -19.41 33.17
N LYS A 747 1.83 -20.01 32.62
CA LYS A 747 2.67 -20.98 33.36
C LYS A 747 4.14 -20.52 33.40
N PRO A 748 4.60 -19.95 34.53
CA PRO A 748 5.98 -19.48 34.69
C PRO A 748 6.98 -20.63 34.88
N ASP A 749 6.50 -21.85 35.16
CA ASP A 749 7.29 -23.10 35.25
C ASP A 749 8.17 -23.36 34.01
N PHE A 750 7.80 -22.78 32.86
CA PHE A 750 8.59 -22.88 31.63
C PHE A 750 10.00 -22.28 31.76
N LEU A 751 10.22 -21.33 32.67
CA LEU A 751 11.55 -20.78 32.94
C LEU A 751 12.52 -21.84 33.46
N ASP A 752 12.00 -22.84 34.18
CA ASP A 752 12.80 -23.89 34.81
C ASP A 752 12.84 -25.17 33.94
N ALA A 753 12.23 -25.13 32.74
CA ALA A 753 12.25 -26.24 31.79
C ALA A 753 13.68 -26.51 31.26
N PRO A 754 14.06 -27.79 31.07
CA PRO A 754 15.34 -28.15 30.46
C PRO A 754 15.47 -27.66 29.02
N CYS A 755 16.51 -26.88 28.76
CA CYS A 755 16.87 -26.30 27.47
C CYS A 755 18.32 -26.72 27.11
N GLY A 756 18.47 -27.95 26.63
CA GLY A 756 19.77 -28.61 26.51
C GLY A 756 20.33 -28.97 27.89
N LYS A 757 21.54 -28.50 28.22
CA LYS A 757 22.19 -28.75 29.52
C LYS A 757 21.84 -27.72 30.61
N ARG A 758 21.04 -26.70 30.28
CA ARG A 758 20.69 -25.57 31.15
C ARG A 758 19.17 -25.43 31.25
N THR A 759 18.67 -24.60 32.16
CA THR A 759 17.26 -24.18 32.15
C THR A 759 17.05 -23.02 31.18
N VAL A 760 15.79 -22.78 30.76
CA VAL A 760 15.44 -21.58 29.97
C VAL A 760 15.90 -20.30 30.66
N ARG A 761 15.68 -20.18 31.97
CA ARG A 761 16.15 -19.04 32.79
C ARG A 761 17.65 -18.82 32.67
N ALA A 762 18.45 -19.88 32.81
CA ALA A 762 19.91 -19.78 32.68
C ALA A 762 20.36 -19.37 31.27
N VAL A 763 19.64 -19.78 30.23
CA VAL A 763 19.89 -19.34 28.85
C VAL A 763 19.59 -17.84 28.70
N LEU A 764 18.47 -17.35 29.25
CA LEU A 764 18.11 -15.92 29.22
C LEU A 764 19.17 -15.07 29.95
N THR A 765 19.57 -15.47 31.15
CA THR A 765 20.62 -14.79 31.92
C THR A 765 21.95 -14.77 31.16
N SER A 766 22.33 -15.88 30.51
CA SER A 766 23.55 -15.99 29.68
C SER A 766 23.55 -14.98 28.54
N ILE A 767 22.42 -14.83 27.84
CA ILE A 767 22.28 -13.86 26.74
C ILE A 767 22.53 -12.44 27.25
N LEU A 768 21.86 -12.01 28.31
CA LEU A 768 21.97 -10.63 28.78
C LEU A 768 23.33 -10.32 29.42
N GLN A 769 23.95 -11.28 30.12
CA GLN A 769 25.31 -11.13 30.63
C GLN A 769 26.32 -10.99 29.49
N ALA A 770 26.23 -11.82 28.46
CA ALA A 770 27.12 -11.75 27.30
C ALA A 770 26.94 -10.46 26.48
N TYR A 771 25.73 -9.91 26.37
CA TYR A 771 25.53 -8.59 25.73
C TYR A 771 26.23 -7.47 26.53
N ARG A 772 26.20 -7.56 27.87
CA ARG A 772 26.86 -6.61 28.76
C ARG A 772 28.39 -6.70 28.69
N GLU A 773 28.94 -7.91 28.61
CA GLU A 773 30.38 -8.19 28.63
C GLU A 773 31.02 -8.15 27.24
N GLY A 774 30.22 -8.37 26.21
CA GLY A 774 30.62 -8.47 24.81
C GLY A 774 30.56 -9.90 24.28
N THR A 775 29.91 -10.09 23.14
CA THR A 775 29.81 -11.39 22.47
C THR A 775 31.02 -11.64 21.55
N PRO A 776 31.31 -12.91 21.20
CA PRO A 776 32.42 -13.25 20.31
C PRO A 776 32.32 -12.64 18.90
N ASN A 777 31.11 -12.38 18.42
CA ASN A 777 30.83 -11.82 17.09
C ASN A 777 30.73 -10.29 17.09
N GLY A 778 31.15 -9.60 18.16
CA GLY A 778 31.34 -8.15 18.16
C GLY A 778 30.17 -7.31 18.68
N ILE A 779 29.11 -7.93 19.20
CA ILE A 779 28.02 -7.22 19.89
C ILE A 779 28.53 -6.80 21.27
N ARG A 780 28.40 -5.53 21.63
CA ARG A 780 28.99 -4.99 22.88
C ARG A 780 28.14 -3.88 23.47
N MET A 781 28.03 -3.84 24.79
CA MET A 781 27.39 -2.73 25.49
C MET A 781 28.36 -1.56 25.68
N ASP A 782 27.91 -0.34 25.38
CA ASP A 782 28.57 0.89 25.81
C ASP A 782 28.32 1.10 27.32
N PRO A 783 29.37 1.13 28.17
CA PRO A 783 29.21 1.23 29.61
C PRO A 783 28.57 2.55 30.07
N GLU A 784 28.78 3.65 29.35
CA GLU A 784 28.24 4.96 29.73
C GLU A 784 26.74 5.03 29.46
N SER A 785 26.31 4.68 28.26
CA SER A 785 24.90 4.78 27.85
C SER A 785 24.07 3.54 28.18
N GLY A 786 24.71 2.37 28.35
CA GLY A 786 24.04 1.07 28.46
C GLY A 786 23.52 0.51 27.13
N LEU A 787 23.76 1.21 26.01
CA LEU A 787 23.26 0.84 24.68
C LEU A 787 24.12 -0.25 24.04
N ILE A 788 23.53 -1.03 23.15
CA ILE A 788 24.15 -2.17 22.47
C ILE A 788 24.65 -1.75 21.09
N TYR A 789 25.95 -1.88 20.88
CA TYR A 789 26.59 -1.81 19.59
C TYR A 789 26.32 -3.09 18.78
N SER A 790 25.89 -2.92 17.54
CA SER A 790 25.62 -3.97 16.57
C SER A 790 26.58 -3.84 15.37
N PRO A 791 27.26 -4.93 14.99
CA PRO A 791 28.00 -4.99 13.73
C PRO A 791 27.10 -4.78 12.50
N ALA A 792 27.71 -4.52 11.34
CA ALA A 792 26.98 -4.37 10.09
C ALA A 792 26.21 -5.66 9.74
N HIS A 793 24.99 -5.52 9.21
CA HIS A 793 24.13 -6.64 8.74
C HIS A 793 23.61 -7.60 9.81
N PHE A 794 23.70 -7.26 11.10
CA PHE A 794 23.22 -8.12 12.18
C PHE A 794 21.74 -7.87 12.57
N THR A 795 21.13 -6.81 12.02
CA THR A 795 19.71 -6.47 12.23
C THR A 795 18.84 -7.16 11.19
N TRP A 796 17.51 -7.12 11.33
CA TRP A 796 16.58 -7.61 10.30
C TRP A 796 16.74 -6.94 8.93
N MET A 797 17.38 -5.76 8.86
CA MET A 797 17.79 -5.13 7.62
C MET A 797 19.22 -5.59 7.22
N ASP A 798 19.38 -6.86 6.86
CA ASP A 798 20.67 -7.58 6.77
C ASP A 798 21.26 -7.70 5.36
N THR A 799 20.81 -6.91 4.38
CA THR A 799 21.32 -7.05 3.01
C THR A 799 22.80 -6.67 2.90
N ASN A 800 23.63 -7.67 2.59
CA ASN A 800 25.09 -7.58 2.45
C ASN A 800 25.56 -8.08 1.07
N HIS A 801 26.76 -7.68 0.67
CA HIS A 801 27.43 -8.00 -0.60
C HIS A 801 26.56 -7.73 -1.85
N PRO A 802 26.36 -6.47 -2.25
CA PRO A 802 26.88 -5.25 -1.62
C PRO A 802 26.10 -4.85 -0.36
N ALA A 803 26.77 -4.13 0.55
CA ALA A 803 26.14 -3.59 1.75
C ALA A 803 25.10 -2.53 1.38
N CYS A 804 23.81 -2.88 1.45
CA CYS A 804 22.71 -2.01 0.98
C CYS A 804 21.98 -1.29 2.10
N SER A 805 22.02 -1.83 3.32
CA SER A 805 21.41 -1.24 4.51
C SER A 805 22.38 -1.27 5.70
N PRO A 806 23.56 -0.61 5.60
CA PRO A 806 24.54 -0.64 6.69
C PRO A 806 23.99 0.12 7.89
N ARG A 807 23.68 -0.63 8.96
CA ARG A 807 23.18 -0.13 10.25
C ARG A 807 24.14 -0.50 11.37
N GLN A 808 25.43 -0.28 11.11
CA GLN A 808 26.51 -0.58 12.04
C GLN A 808 26.62 0.54 13.08
N GLY A 809 26.60 0.21 14.37
CA GLY A 809 26.52 1.20 15.44
C GLY A 809 25.43 0.84 16.44
N TYR A 810 24.50 1.77 16.71
CA TYR A 810 23.42 1.56 17.67
C TYR A 810 22.04 1.68 16.97
N PRO A 811 21.52 0.59 16.36
CA PRO A 811 20.18 0.58 15.75
C PRO A 811 19.07 0.68 16.81
N ILE A 812 18.03 1.47 16.55
CA ILE A 812 16.99 1.78 17.54
C ILE A 812 16.22 0.55 18.03
N GLU A 813 15.88 -0.39 17.16
CA GLU A 813 15.11 -1.58 17.53
C GLU A 813 15.90 -2.55 18.39
N ILE A 814 17.24 -2.62 18.22
CA ILE A 814 18.10 -3.39 19.11
C ILE A 814 18.05 -2.79 20.52
N GLN A 815 18.02 -1.47 20.64
CA GLN A 815 17.92 -0.80 21.95
C GLN A 815 16.53 -1.01 22.57
N ALA A 816 15.47 -0.99 21.77
CA ALA A 816 14.11 -1.27 22.23
C ALA A 816 13.96 -2.71 22.74
N LEU A 817 14.47 -3.68 21.99
CA LEU A 817 14.49 -5.09 22.38
C LEU A 817 15.34 -5.32 23.63
N TRP A 818 16.52 -4.68 23.71
CA TRP A 818 17.41 -4.76 24.86
C TRP A 818 16.76 -4.19 26.12
N HIS A 819 16.16 -3.01 26.03
CA HIS A 819 15.42 -2.39 27.13
C HIS A 819 14.27 -3.30 27.61
N ALA A 820 13.47 -3.85 26.70
CA ALA A 820 12.37 -4.73 27.06
C ALA A 820 12.84 -6.06 27.69
N ALA A 821 13.97 -6.60 27.23
CA ALA A 821 14.61 -7.76 27.82
C ALA A 821 15.09 -7.46 29.26
N LEU A 822 15.75 -6.32 29.47
CA LEU A 822 16.20 -5.88 30.80
C LEU A 822 15.03 -5.68 31.77
N GLN A 823 13.96 -5.03 31.31
CA GLN A 823 12.75 -4.85 32.13
C GLN A 823 12.18 -6.17 32.60
N TRP A 824 12.15 -7.18 31.73
CA TRP A 824 11.63 -8.49 32.12
C TRP A 824 12.59 -9.25 33.04
N MET A 825 13.91 -9.09 32.89
CA MET A 825 14.90 -9.66 33.82
C MET A 825 14.72 -9.20 35.27
N VAL A 826 14.20 -7.98 35.50
CA VAL A 826 13.86 -7.49 36.85
C VAL A 826 12.89 -8.44 37.58
N ASP A 827 12.01 -9.12 36.84
CA ASP A 827 11.00 -10.02 37.41
C ASP A 827 11.48 -11.47 37.52
N ILE A 828 12.47 -11.89 36.71
CA ILE A 828 12.89 -13.30 36.61
C ILE A 828 14.27 -13.61 37.20
N ASP A 829 15.11 -12.61 37.47
CA ASP A 829 16.42 -12.76 38.10
C ASP A 829 16.50 -11.91 39.38
N GLY A 830 15.86 -12.42 40.44
CA GLY A 830 15.69 -11.70 41.71
C GLY A 830 17.01 -11.30 42.38
N ASP A 831 18.07 -12.09 42.22
CA ASP A 831 19.38 -11.84 42.83
C ASP A 831 20.07 -10.59 42.24
N ASN A 832 19.78 -10.24 40.98
CA ASN A 832 20.35 -9.09 40.27
C ASN A 832 19.31 -8.00 39.95
N ARG A 833 18.16 -8.02 40.62
CA ARG A 833 17.01 -7.15 40.32
C ARG A 833 17.36 -5.67 40.21
N SER A 834 18.10 -5.12 41.18
CA SER A 834 18.50 -3.70 41.20
C SER A 834 19.41 -3.35 40.02
N THR A 835 20.37 -4.24 39.72
CA THR A 835 21.29 -4.09 38.58
C THR A 835 20.53 -3.99 37.26
N TRP A 836 19.57 -4.89 37.03
CA TRP A 836 18.75 -4.88 35.80
C TRP A 836 17.86 -3.64 35.74
N GLN A 837 17.26 -3.25 36.86
CA GLN A 837 16.39 -2.07 36.95
C GLN A 837 17.15 -0.77 36.65
N ASP A 838 18.34 -0.61 37.22
CA ASP A 838 19.18 0.57 37.01
C ASP A 838 19.70 0.65 35.57
N LEU A 839 20.07 -0.50 34.98
CA LEU A 839 20.49 -0.57 33.59
C LEU A 839 19.34 -0.27 32.63
N ALA A 840 18.13 -0.82 32.86
CA ALA A 840 16.94 -0.49 32.07
C ALA A 840 16.61 1.01 32.12
N ARG A 841 16.70 1.64 33.30
CA ARG A 841 16.49 3.09 33.47
C ARG A 841 17.53 3.89 32.69
N ARG A 842 18.80 3.47 32.73
CA ARG A 842 19.90 4.10 31.98
C ARG A 842 19.69 4.00 30.47
N VAL A 843 19.36 2.81 29.97
CA VAL A 843 19.09 2.59 28.53
C VAL A 843 17.95 3.49 28.06
N ARG A 844 16.83 3.55 28.78
CA ARG A 844 15.72 4.44 28.47
C ARG A 844 16.14 5.91 28.39
N ALA A 845 16.83 6.40 29.43
CA ALA A 845 17.32 7.77 29.47
C ALA A 845 18.29 8.06 28.30
N SER A 846 19.14 7.10 27.92
CA SER A 846 20.03 7.21 26.78
C SER A 846 19.28 7.23 25.45
N ILE A 847 18.22 6.44 25.28
CA ILE A 847 17.36 6.49 24.08
C ILE A 847 16.74 7.89 23.99
N ASP A 848 16.12 8.38 25.06
CA ASP A 848 15.46 9.69 25.10
C ASP A 848 16.41 10.86 24.80
N ARG A 849 17.67 10.76 25.25
CA ARG A 849 18.70 11.80 25.08
C ARG A 849 19.41 11.73 23.73
N LEU A 850 19.71 10.52 23.23
CA LEU A 850 20.60 10.33 22.09
C LEU A 850 19.85 10.04 20.78
N PHE A 851 18.63 9.53 20.80
CA PHE A 851 17.95 9.17 19.54
C PHE A 851 16.91 10.20 19.10
N TRP A 852 16.34 10.97 20.03
CA TRP A 852 15.31 11.96 19.71
C TRP A 852 15.90 13.19 19.01
N ASP A 853 15.27 13.58 17.90
CA ASP A 853 15.56 14.82 17.17
C ASP A 853 14.30 15.72 17.22
N ASP A 854 14.41 16.89 17.85
CA ASP A 854 13.30 17.82 18.06
C ASP A 854 12.81 18.47 16.76
N ASP A 855 13.70 18.68 15.78
CA ASP A 855 13.35 19.29 14.50
C ASP A 855 12.59 18.30 13.61
N LEU A 856 13.00 17.03 13.65
CA LEU A 856 12.35 15.96 12.89
C LEU A 856 11.09 15.42 13.58
N GLY A 857 11.04 15.46 14.92
CA GLY A 857 9.94 14.93 15.73
C GLY A 857 9.88 13.40 15.76
N TYR A 858 11.00 12.71 15.53
CA TYR A 858 11.09 11.26 15.59
C TYR A 858 12.49 10.78 16.01
N LEU A 859 12.64 9.47 16.23
CA LEU A 859 13.91 8.87 16.62
C LEU A 859 14.79 8.62 15.38
N SER A 860 16.08 8.91 15.48
CA SER A 860 17.09 8.39 14.55
C SER A 860 16.96 6.87 14.44
N ASP A 861 17.09 6.33 13.24
CA ASP A 861 16.99 4.89 12.99
C ASP A 861 18.24 4.15 13.51
N CYS A 862 19.41 4.77 13.37
CA CYS A 862 20.67 4.24 13.86
C CYS A 862 21.65 5.38 14.21
N ARG A 863 22.36 5.24 15.33
CA ARG A 863 23.59 6.01 15.57
C ARG A 863 24.77 5.24 15.00
N HIS A 864 25.23 5.66 13.83
CA HIS A 864 26.23 4.96 13.02
C HIS A 864 27.63 5.10 13.60
N ALA A 865 28.36 3.99 13.62
CA ALA A 865 29.78 3.95 13.95
C ALA A 865 30.48 2.74 13.32
N ASP A 866 31.51 3.00 12.51
CA ASP A 866 32.28 1.96 11.78
C ASP A 866 33.06 1.01 12.70
N ARG A 867 33.17 1.37 13.98
CA ARG A 867 33.77 0.55 15.05
C ARG A 867 33.08 0.87 16.38
N PHE A 868 33.32 0.03 17.38
CA PHE A 868 32.84 0.29 18.73
C PHE A 868 33.46 1.58 19.30
N VAL A 869 32.61 2.59 19.53
CA VAL A 869 32.91 3.89 20.16
C VAL A 869 31.76 4.23 21.10
N PRO A 870 31.92 5.12 22.10
CA PRO A 870 30.79 5.56 22.94
C PRO A 870 29.59 6.02 22.11
N ALA A 871 28.37 5.71 22.55
CA ALA A 871 27.16 6.00 21.76
C ALA A 871 26.93 7.52 21.53
N SER A 872 27.46 8.35 22.42
CA SER A 872 27.52 9.81 22.30
C SER A 872 28.38 10.29 21.11
N ASP A 873 29.44 9.54 20.77
CA ASP A 873 30.38 9.86 19.68
C ASP A 873 29.91 9.30 18.32
N ALA A 874 28.97 8.36 18.33
CA ALA A 874 28.35 7.82 17.12
C ALA A 874 27.47 8.87 16.42
N GLN A 875 27.38 8.81 15.09
CA GLN A 875 26.65 9.79 14.28
C GLN A 875 25.18 9.36 14.12
N ALA A 876 24.22 10.16 14.60
CA ALA A 876 22.80 9.95 14.31
C ALA A 876 22.49 10.15 12.82
N ASP A 877 21.61 9.32 12.29
CA ASP A 877 20.97 9.54 10.99
C ASP A 877 19.59 10.22 11.12
N ASP A 878 19.02 10.61 9.98
CA ASP A 878 17.71 11.24 9.87
C ASP A 878 16.73 10.44 9.00
N ALA A 879 17.09 9.21 8.63
CA ALA A 879 16.27 8.33 7.82
C ALA A 879 15.00 7.93 8.57
N LEU A 880 13.82 8.29 8.05
CA LEU A 880 12.56 7.82 8.63
C LEU A 880 12.31 6.36 8.24
N ARG A 881 12.43 5.48 9.22
CA ARG A 881 12.17 4.04 9.11
C ARG A 881 11.15 3.56 10.15
N PRO A 882 10.47 2.42 9.92
CA PRO A 882 9.48 1.89 10.84
C PRO A 882 10.08 1.28 12.12
N ASN A 883 11.40 1.10 12.21
CA ASN A 883 12.07 0.44 13.34
C ASN A 883 11.76 1.10 14.70
N GLN A 884 11.60 2.43 14.72
CA GLN A 884 11.21 3.19 15.91
C GLN A 884 9.84 2.80 16.49
N LEU A 885 8.95 2.18 15.69
CA LEU A 885 7.69 1.65 16.20
C LEU A 885 7.94 0.59 17.28
N LEU A 886 9.03 -0.17 17.20
CA LEU A 886 9.42 -1.13 18.23
C LEU A 886 9.80 -0.45 19.54
N ALA A 887 10.36 0.77 19.51
CA ALA A 887 10.60 1.55 20.72
C ALA A 887 9.29 1.94 21.43
N VAL A 888 8.20 2.11 20.68
CA VAL A 888 6.85 2.36 21.21
C VAL A 888 6.20 1.06 21.69
N THR A 889 6.14 0.03 20.84
CA THR A 889 5.43 -1.23 21.17
C THR A 889 6.13 -2.02 22.28
N LEU A 890 7.43 -1.82 22.48
CA LEU A 890 8.22 -2.43 23.55
C LEU A 890 8.52 -1.48 24.73
N ASP A 891 7.81 -0.35 24.83
CA ASP A 891 7.82 0.57 25.99
C ASP A 891 9.20 1.17 26.32
N ALA A 892 10.06 1.32 25.31
CA ALA A 892 11.37 1.97 25.42
C ALA A 892 11.28 3.50 25.44
N ILE A 893 10.16 4.07 24.98
CA ILE A 893 9.77 5.47 25.17
C ILE A 893 8.50 5.51 26.01
N SER A 894 8.42 6.46 26.95
CA SER A 894 7.23 6.67 27.79
C SER A 894 6.55 8.03 27.61
N ASP A 895 7.20 8.99 26.95
CA ASP A 895 6.59 10.29 26.67
C ASP A 895 5.51 10.16 25.59
N ILE A 896 4.26 10.47 25.96
CA ILE A 896 3.10 10.30 25.08
C ILE A 896 3.12 11.26 23.87
N SER A 897 3.69 12.45 24.01
CA SER A 897 3.83 13.41 22.92
C SER A 897 4.81 12.88 21.88
N ARG A 898 5.96 12.36 22.33
CA ARG A 898 6.94 11.69 21.46
C ARG A 898 6.36 10.46 20.78
N ILE A 899 5.64 9.61 21.51
CA ILE A 899 4.95 8.43 20.96
C ILE A 899 4.00 8.83 19.82
N ARG A 900 3.15 9.84 20.05
CA ARG A 900 2.21 10.33 19.02
C ARG A 900 2.94 10.90 17.81
N SER A 901 4.03 11.62 18.02
CA SER A 901 4.85 12.19 16.94
C SER A 901 5.49 11.09 16.09
N ILE A 902 6.09 10.06 16.73
CA ILE A 902 6.66 8.87 16.06
C ILE A 902 5.61 8.18 15.18
N VAL A 903 4.44 7.90 15.75
CA VAL A 903 3.36 7.22 15.04
C VAL A 903 2.84 8.09 13.89
N CYS A 904 2.66 9.39 14.10
CA CYS A 904 2.25 10.32 13.04
C CYS A 904 3.28 10.39 11.91
N ALA A 905 4.58 10.42 12.22
CA ALA A 905 5.65 10.42 11.22
C ALA A 905 5.60 9.14 10.38
N CYS A 906 5.37 7.97 10.99
CA CYS A 906 5.31 6.68 10.30
C CYS A 906 4.09 6.52 9.37
N ARG A 907 3.08 7.39 9.43
CA ARG A 907 1.91 7.35 8.52
C ARG A 907 2.29 7.46 7.05
N GLN A 908 3.39 8.14 6.75
CA GLN A 908 3.87 8.29 5.36
C GLN A 908 4.56 7.03 4.81
N LEU A 909 4.85 6.06 5.68
CA LEU A 909 5.40 4.77 5.28
C LEU A 909 4.31 3.77 4.90
N LEU A 910 3.04 4.03 5.25
CA LEU A 910 1.95 3.08 5.05
C LEU A 910 1.60 2.91 3.58
N VAL A 911 1.36 1.65 3.21
CA VAL A 911 0.76 1.20 1.95
C VAL A 911 -0.25 0.09 2.28
N PRO A 912 -1.16 -0.31 1.38
CA PRO A 912 -2.10 -1.40 1.64
C PRO A 912 -1.38 -2.68 2.11
N GLY A 913 -1.72 -3.16 3.32
CA GLY A 913 -1.17 -4.39 3.89
C GLY A 913 0.32 -4.35 4.29
N GLY A 914 0.99 -3.19 4.24
CA GLY A 914 2.44 -3.12 4.48
C GLY A 914 2.94 -1.74 4.92
N ILE A 915 4.20 -1.70 5.35
CA ILE A 915 4.89 -0.45 5.74
C ILE A 915 6.25 -0.35 5.04
N ARG A 916 6.49 0.73 4.30
CA ARG A 916 7.76 1.03 3.62
C ARG A 916 8.91 1.00 4.63
N SER A 917 10.00 0.33 4.26
CA SER A 917 11.23 0.24 5.05
C SER A 917 11.97 1.58 5.17
N LEU A 918 11.70 2.52 4.26
CA LEU A 918 12.28 3.87 4.22
C LEU A 918 11.28 4.83 3.58
N ALA A 919 11.18 6.06 4.09
CA ALA A 919 10.36 7.10 3.48
C ALA A 919 10.96 7.61 2.16
N ASP A 920 10.11 7.94 1.19
CA ASP A 920 10.49 8.56 -0.08
C ASP A 920 10.81 10.04 0.11
N ARG A 921 12.00 10.33 0.66
CA ARG A 921 12.47 11.69 0.91
C ARG A 921 13.99 11.78 1.00
N PRO A 922 14.57 13.00 0.90
CA PRO A 922 15.99 13.19 1.08
C PRO A 922 16.45 12.85 2.50
N VAL A 923 17.72 12.46 2.64
CA VAL A 923 18.40 12.25 3.93
C VAL A 923 19.64 13.14 4.03
N ARG A 924 19.87 13.74 5.21
CA ARG A 924 21.07 14.53 5.54
C ARG A 924 22.29 13.62 5.65
N ARG A 925 22.15 12.46 6.32
CA ARG A 925 23.23 11.46 6.37
C ARG A 925 23.14 10.55 5.14
N PRO A 926 24.14 10.55 4.23
CA PRO A 926 24.07 9.77 3.00
C PRO A 926 24.07 8.26 3.27
N ILE A 927 23.25 7.52 2.52
CA ILE A 927 23.25 6.04 2.51
C ILE A 927 23.89 5.59 1.19
N ALA A 928 25.23 5.52 1.19
CA ALA A 928 25.99 5.14 0.01
C ALA A 928 25.99 3.62 -0.19
N ILE A 929 25.48 3.17 -1.33
CA ILE A 929 25.53 1.76 -1.76
C ILE A 929 26.60 1.63 -2.83
N GLN A 930 27.67 0.89 -2.55
CA GLN A 930 28.77 0.68 -3.49
C GLN A 930 28.80 -0.77 -3.98
N HIS A 931 28.95 -0.94 -5.29
CA HIS A 931 29.11 -2.24 -5.93
C HIS A 931 30.25 -2.17 -6.94
N HIS A 932 31.29 -3.00 -6.76
CA HIS A 932 32.52 -2.99 -7.58
C HIS A 932 33.13 -1.60 -7.82
N GLY A 933 33.22 -0.78 -6.77
CA GLY A 933 33.78 0.58 -6.84
C GLY A 933 32.86 1.63 -7.48
N ARG A 934 31.64 1.25 -7.89
CA ARG A 934 30.63 2.16 -8.43
C ARG A 934 29.54 2.45 -7.40
N LEU A 935 29.18 3.72 -7.28
CA LEU A 935 28.03 4.16 -6.49
C LEU A 935 26.71 3.82 -7.20
N LEU A 936 25.76 3.22 -6.48
CA LEU A 936 24.46 2.84 -6.99
C LEU A 936 23.38 3.84 -6.53
N GLY A 937 22.98 4.74 -7.43
CA GLY A 937 21.96 5.77 -7.14
C GLY A 937 22.52 6.98 -6.39
N ASP A 938 21.64 7.85 -5.89
CA ASP A 938 21.99 9.03 -5.10
C ASP A 938 21.92 8.70 -3.59
N PRO A 939 23.03 8.79 -2.83
CA PRO A 939 23.06 8.51 -1.40
C PRO A 939 22.17 9.41 -0.55
N HIS A 940 21.87 10.62 -1.01
CA HIS A 940 20.97 11.55 -0.32
C HIS A 940 19.50 11.33 -0.70
N HIS A 941 19.22 10.53 -1.74
CA HIS A 941 17.89 10.06 -2.11
C HIS A 941 17.86 8.53 -2.23
N PRO A 942 18.07 7.79 -1.13
CA PRO A 942 18.29 6.35 -1.18
C PRO A 942 17.02 5.52 -1.39
N TYR A 943 15.84 6.16 -1.46
CA TYR A 943 14.56 5.48 -1.66
C TYR A 943 14.50 4.74 -2.99
N ARG A 944 14.06 3.47 -2.95
CA ARG A 944 13.83 2.60 -4.11
C ARG A 944 12.53 1.83 -3.91
N GLY A 945 11.47 2.29 -4.56
CA GLY A 945 10.11 1.76 -4.39
C GLY A 945 9.78 0.49 -5.18
N ARG A 946 10.67 -0.03 -6.04
CA ARG A 946 10.42 -1.25 -6.85
C ARG A 946 11.48 -2.32 -6.60
N TYR A 947 11.04 -3.52 -6.29
CA TYR A 947 11.89 -4.69 -6.04
C TYR A 947 11.87 -5.65 -7.25
N THR A 948 12.55 -5.24 -8.33
CA THR A 948 12.63 -5.98 -9.59
C THR A 948 14.02 -5.86 -10.22
N GLY A 949 14.32 -6.71 -11.20
CA GLY A 949 15.57 -6.68 -11.96
C GLY A 949 16.72 -7.41 -11.26
N ASP A 950 17.95 -7.09 -11.68
CA ASP A 950 19.19 -7.70 -11.20
C ASP A 950 19.33 -7.68 -9.67
N GLU A 951 19.90 -8.75 -9.12
CA GLU A 951 20.00 -8.96 -7.68
C GLU A 951 20.82 -7.88 -6.98
N ASP A 952 22.07 -7.68 -7.42
CA ASP A 952 23.05 -6.86 -6.72
C ASP A 952 22.91 -5.37 -7.00
N THR A 953 22.40 -5.00 -8.18
CA THR A 953 22.29 -3.60 -8.60
C THR A 953 20.91 -2.98 -8.41
N SER A 954 19.86 -3.80 -8.29
CA SER A 954 18.47 -3.34 -8.18
C SER A 954 17.74 -3.90 -6.96
N ARG A 955 17.56 -5.22 -6.85
CA ARG A 955 16.75 -5.85 -5.78
C ARG A 955 17.35 -5.67 -4.38
N LYS A 956 18.61 -6.07 -4.15
CA LYS A 956 19.29 -5.89 -2.85
C LYS A 956 19.28 -4.41 -2.40
N PRO A 957 19.62 -3.43 -3.26
CA PRO A 957 19.48 -2.03 -2.90
C PRO A 957 18.06 -1.59 -2.51
N ALA A 958 17.01 -2.17 -3.08
CA ALA A 958 15.62 -1.82 -2.78
C ALA A 958 15.04 -2.52 -1.53
N TYR A 959 15.56 -3.70 -1.19
CA TYR A 959 14.97 -4.63 -0.21
C TYR A 959 14.62 -3.99 1.15
N HIS A 960 15.53 -3.15 1.67
CA HIS A 960 15.29 -2.37 2.90
C HIS A 960 15.38 -0.85 2.70
N ASN A 961 15.29 -0.34 1.47
CA ASN A 961 15.36 1.10 1.21
C ASN A 961 14.14 1.59 0.43
N GLY A 962 12.96 1.01 0.65
CA GLY A 962 11.72 1.54 0.06
C GLY A 962 10.63 0.50 -0.13
N THR A 963 11.01 -0.77 -0.28
CA THR A 963 10.11 -1.92 -0.25
C THR A 963 9.25 -1.91 1.02
N ALA A 964 7.96 -2.26 0.90
CA ALA A 964 7.04 -2.34 2.01
C ALA A 964 7.02 -3.74 2.64
N TRP A 965 7.04 -3.81 3.97
CA TRP A 965 7.14 -5.04 4.74
C TRP A 965 5.83 -5.37 5.47
N GLY A 966 5.38 -6.62 5.34
CA GLY A 966 4.13 -7.08 5.96
C GLY A 966 4.21 -7.25 7.48
N TRP A 967 5.34 -7.78 8.00
CA TRP A 967 5.46 -8.12 9.42
C TRP A 967 5.60 -6.89 10.36
N MET A 968 6.20 -5.79 9.88
CA MET A 968 6.34 -4.54 10.66
C MET A 968 5.06 -3.71 10.68
N PHE A 969 4.16 -3.89 9.70
CA PHE A 969 2.93 -3.11 9.59
C PHE A 969 2.00 -3.26 10.81
N PRO A 970 1.74 -4.47 11.34
CA PRO A 970 0.99 -4.64 12.58
C PRO A 970 1.52 -3.83 13.77
N SER A 971 2.84 -3.61 13.88
CA SER A 971 3.43 -2.77 14.93
C SER A 971 2.98 -1.32 14.86
N PHE A 972 2.68 -0.79 13.66
CA PHE A 972 2.08 0.54 13.52
C PHE A 972 0.69 0.59 14.16
N CYS A 973 -0.15 -0.42 13.89
CA CYS A 973 -1.50 -0.49 14.45
C CYS A 973 -1.47 -0.64 15.98
N GLU A 974 -0.53 -1.43 16.52
CA GLU A 974 -0.29 -1.53 17.96
C GLU A 974 0.19 -0.20 18.56
N ALA A 975 1.15 0.47 17.91
CA ALA A 975 1.64 1.77 18.34
C ALA A 975 0.56 2.86 18.29
N TRP A 976 -0.36 2.80 17.33
CA TRP A 976 -1.52 3.69 17.25
C TRP A 976 -2.39 3.60 18.51
N VAL A 977 -2.71 2.38 18.94
CA VAL A 977 -3.47 2.18 20.19
C VAL A 977 -2.67 2.64 21.41
N LYS A 978 -1.35 2.44 21.45
CA LYS A 978 -0.52 2.98 22.54
C LYS A 978 -0.49 4.51 22.59
N ALA A 979 -0.56 5.17 21.43
CA ALA A 979 -0.48 6.63 21.31
C ALA A 979 -1.77 7.35 21.76
N TRP A 980 -2.93 6.74 21.53
CA TRP A 980 -4.22 7.37 21.83
C TRP A 980 -5.10 6.61 22.81
N GLY A 981 -4.80 5.36 23.14
CA GLY A 981 -5.57 4.53 24.05
C GLY A 981 -6.65 3.68 23.37
N PRO A 982 -7.46 2.94 24.15
CA PRO A 982 -8.41 1.95 23.62
C PRO A 982 -9.46 2.48 22.64
N GLN A 983 -9.82 3.77 22.72
CA GLN A 983 -10.76 4.39 21.79
C GLN A 983 -10.26 4.38 20.33
N ALA A 984 -8.94 4.34 20.13
CA ALA A 984 -8.31 4.30 18.82
C ALA A 984 -8.26 2.89 18.20
N ASN A 985 -8.80 1.87 18.89
CA ASN A 985 -8.85 0.48 18.39
C ASN A 985 -9.59 0.35 17.05
N ALA A 986 -10.64 1.15 16.84
CA ALA A 986 -11.40 1.12 15.58
C ALA A 986 -10.54 1.59 14.40
N THR A 987 -9.78 2.68 14.58
CA THR A 987 -8.85 3.21 13.58
C THR A 987 -7.72 2.23 13.29
N ALA A 988 -7.11 1.67 14.34
CA ALA A 988 -6.05 0.67 14.21
C ALA A 988 -6.53 -0.60 13.48
N ARG A 989 -7.74 -1.07 13.78
CA ARG A 989 -8.35 -2.21 13.07
C ARG A 989 -8.66 -1.88 11.62
N SER A 990 -9.13 -0.66 11.33
CA SER A 990 -9.37 -0.21 9.96
C SER A 990 -8.08 -0.25 9.14
N TYR A 991 -6.96 0.28 9.65
CA TYR A 991 -5.64 0.14 9.01
C TYR A 991 -5.25 -1.34 8.82
N LEU A 992 -5.29 -2.14 9.89
CA LEU A 992 -4.91 -3.57 9.83
C LEU A 992 -5.77 -4.36 8.83
N GLY A 993 -7.04 -3.97 8.66
CA GLY A 993 -7.96 -4.56 7.70
C GLY A 993 -7.48 -4.43 6.24
N SER A 994 -6.59 -3.48 5.92
CA SER A 994 -6.00 -3.39 4.58
C SER A 994 -5.15 -4.62 4.21
N SER A 995 -4.66 -5.40 5.19
CA SER A 995 -3.96 -6.66 4.93
C SER A 995 -4.87 -7.76 4.40
N ILE A 996 -6.19 -7.67 4.61
CA ILE A 996 -7.15 -8.72 4.23
C ILE A 996 -7.22 -8.88 2.70
N GLU A 997 -7.11 -7.78 1.95
CA GLU A 997 -7.06 -7.87 0.48
C GLU A 997 -5.88 -8.73 -0.01
N GLY A 998 -4.79 -8.78 0.76
CA GLY A 998 -3.63 -9.62 0.47
C GLY A 998 -3.88 -11.12 0.65
N LEU A 999 -4.88 -11.53 1.44
CA LEU A 999 -5.14 -12.96 1.71
C LEU A 999 -5.67 -13.72 0.49
N MET A 1000 -6.16 -13.02 -0.54
CA MET A 1000 -6.63 -13.64 -1.79
C MET A 1000 -5.77 -13.30 -3.00
N LYS A 1001 -4.79 -12.40 -2.84
CA LYS A 1001 -3.85 -11.99 -3.89
C LYS A 1001 -2.51 -12.68 -3.63
N GLY A 1002 -1.81 -13.11 -4.68
CA GLY A 1002 -0.55 -13.84 -4.52
C GLY A 1002 -0.76 -15.29 -4.04
N CYS A 1003 -0.83 -15.56 -2.74
CA CYS A 1003 -1.02 -16.91 -2.18
C CYS A 1003 -2.22 -16.98 -1.23
N ILE A 1004 -3.22 -17.80 -1.60
CA ILE A 1004 -4.51 -17.84 -0.90
C ILE A 1004 -4.35 -18.25 0.56
N GLY A 1005 -4.93 -17.45 1.46
CA GLY A 1005 -4.88 -17.65 2.91
C GLY A 1005 -3.58 -17.19 3.56
N HIS A 1006 -2.64 -16.61 2.81
CA HIS A 1006 -1.33 -16.18 3.30
C HIS A 1006 -1.07 -14.70 2.98
N LEU A 1007 -0.09 -14.12 3.66
CA LEU A 1007 0.39 -12.77 3.39
C LEU A 1007 1.82 -12.83 2.84
N PRO A 1008 2.17 -11.95 1.90
CA PRO A 1008 3.51 -11.90 1.34
C PRO A 1008 4.52 -11.38 2.37
N GLU A 1009 5.79 -11.63 2.07
CA GLU A 1009 6.91 -11.06 2.82
C GLU A 1009 6.97 -9.54 2.66
N ILE A 1010 6.98 -9.11 1.40
CA ILE A 1010 7.18 -7.74 0.99
C ILE A 1010 6.25 -7.39 -0.18
N ALA A 1011 6.08 -6.10 -0.42
CA ALA A 1011 5.46 -5.55 -1.61
C ALA A 1011 6.29 -4.37 -2.12
N ASP A 1012 6.11 -4.02 -3.40
CA ASP A 1012 6.68 -2.80 -3.95
C ASP A 1012 6.27 -1.59 -3.09
N GLY A 1013 7.25 -0.76 -2.76
CA GLY A 1013 7.03 0.49 -2.04
C GLY A 1013 6.15 1.45 -2.83
N ASP A 1014 6.28 1.48 -4.15
CA ASP A 1014 5.49 2.32 -5.05
C ASP A 1014 4.21 1.60 -5.53
N ALA A 1015 3.18 2.39 -5.82
CA ALA A 1015 1.93 1.91 -6.40
C ALA A 1015 2.21 1.18 -7.74
N PRO A 1016 1.57 0.03 -8.00
CA PRO A 1016 0.38 -0.51 -7.32
C PRO A 1016 0.66 -1.41 -6.11
N HIS A 1017 1.88 -1.42 -5.55
CA HIS A 1017 2.27 -2.26 -4.41
C HIS A 1017 2.17 -3.77 -4.68
N THR A 1018 2.67 -4.20 -5.85
CA THR A 1018 2.70 -5.60 -6.25
C THR A 1018 3.39 -6.44 -5.17
N PRO A 1019 2.81 -7.57 -4.71
CA PRO A 1019 3.48 -8.51 -3.81
C PRO A 1019 4.81 -9.03 -4.37
N ARG A 1020 5.82 -9.14 -3.51
CA ARG A 1020 7.19 -9.55 -3.81
C ARG A 1020 7.68 -10.54 -2.75
N GLY A 1021 8.91 -11.02 -2.92
CA GLY A 1021 9.54 -11.90 -1.95
C GLY A 1021 8.85 -13.26 -1.86
N CYS A 1022 8.83 -13.85 -0.67
CA CYS A 1022 8.01 -15.04 -0.39
C CYS A 1022 6.51 -14.73 -0.48
N ASP A 1023 5.76 -15.56 -1.19
CA ASP A 1023 4.30 -15.37 -1.37
C ASP A 1023 3.54 -15.66 -0.06
N ALA A 1024 4.05 -16.63 0.70
CA ALA A 1024 3.50 -17.01 1.99
C ALA A 1024 4.59 -16.89 3.05
N GLN A 1025 4.52 -15.85 3.87
CA GLN A 1025 5.57 -15.51 4.82
C GLN A 1025 5.10 -15.57 6.28
N ALA A 1026 5.83 -16.30 7.13
CA ALA A 1026 5.43 -16.69 8.48
C ALA A 1026 5.23 -15.47 9.39
N TRP A 1027 6.25 -14.61 9.52
CA TRP A 1027 6.19 -13.44 10.41
C TRP A 1027 5.11 -12.41 10.03
N SER A 1028 4.82 -12.21 8.74
CA SER A 1028 3.79 -11.28 8.25
C SER A 1028 2.41 -11.74 8.71
N LEU A 1029 2.12 -13.02 8.53
CA LEU A 1029 0.86 -13.62 8.95
C LEU A 1029 0.73 -13.65 10.48
N SER A 1030 1.78 -14.09 11.19
CA SER A 1030 1.73 -14.27 12.64
C SER A 1030 1.62 -12.95 13.41
N GLU A 1031 2.33 -11.90 12.99
CA GLU A 1031 2.22 -10.59 13.64
C GLU A 1031 0.87 -9.94 13.35
N THR A 1032 0.31 -10.14 12.14
CA THR A 1032 -1.06 -9.70 11.82
C THR A 1032 -2.06 -10.39 12.76
N VAL A 1033 -1.99 -11.71 12.93
CA VAL A 1033 -2.84 -12.46 13.87
C VAL A 1033 -2.66 -11.98 15.31
N ARG A 1034 -1.42 -11.76 15.75
CA ARG A 1034 -1.10 -11.30 17.11
C ARG A 1034 -1.79 -9.98 17.43
N VAL A 1035 -1.64 -8.99 16.55
CA VAL A 1035 -2.20 -7.65 16.75
C VAL A 1035 -3.72 -7.66 16.55
N TRP A 1036 -4.24 -8.46 15.61
CA TRP A 1036 -5.69 -8.61 15.43
C TRP A 1036 -6.37 -9.12 16.71
N LEU A 1037 -5.83 -10.17 17.32
CA LEU A 1037 -6.32 -10.70 18.60
C LEU A 1037 -6.18 -9.71 19.75
N MET A 1038 -5.13 -8.88 19.77
CA MET A 1038 -4.97 -7.80 20.75
C MET A 1038 -6.09 -6.77 20.63
N LEU A 1039 -6.40 -6.32 19.41
CA LEU A 1039 -7.47 -5.35 19.13
C LEU A 1039 -8.86 -5.90 19.49
N GLU A 1040 -9.12 -7.20 19.26
CA GLU A 1040 -10.38 -7.83 19.66
C GLU A 1040 -10.56 -7.95 21.18
N ARG A 1041 -9.50 -8.31 21.92
CA ARG A 1041 -9.56 -8.42 23.38
C ARG A 1041 -9.81 -7.08 24.04
N ALA A 1042 -9.15 -6.03 23.56
CA ALA A 1042 -9.32 -4.68 24.10
C ALA A 1042 -10.76 -4.16 23.91
N GLY A 1043 -11.41 -4.51 22.79
CA GLY A 1043 -12.80 -4.13 22.53
C GLY A 1043 -13.88 -4.91 23.30
N ARG A 1044 -13.52 -5.96 24.06
CA ARG A 1044 -14.45 -6.70 24.96
C ARG A 1044 -14.41 -6.21 26.40
N LEU A 1045 -13.41 -5.39 26.75
CA LEU A 1045 -13.21 -4.82 28.10
C LEU A 1045 -13.68 -3.36 28.20
N SER A 1046 -13.97 -2.72 27.06
CA SER A 1046 -14.72 -1.47 26.91
C SER A 1046 -16.19 -1.77 26.66
#